data_AF-A0A6N9AHM7-F1
#
_entry.id   AF-A0A6N9AHM7-F1
#
_cell.length_a   1.000
_cell.length_b   1.000
_cell.length_c   1.000
_cell.angle_alpha   90.00
_cell.angle_beta   90.00
_cell.angle_gamma   90.00
#
_symmetry.space_group_name_H-M   'P 1'
#
loop_
_entity.id
_entity.type
_entity.pdbx_description
1 polymer ?
#
loop_
_entity_poly.entity_id
_entity_poly.type
_entity_poly.pdbx_seq_one_letter_code
_entity_poly.pdbx_strand_id
1 'polypeptide(L)'
;MQQPEIESAIAPCDSSEKILALVPERGCTYWPTAGVASVGFSIRCVRPISNWSCGNMAARCTNAGVWCRALIIPVIILLSTLASWKAQAQNSLKDDWLVLVALYDSTHGYQWLNNDNWSSATDTMPDAQTLDSWYGVTVDMQAGRVSELRLEDNLLNGKLPSQIGKLTYLKYLSLRDNYLNGEIPSEIGKLTHLKYLSLWSSNLEGDIPAEIWTLKELKVLNIGDNYELGGIIPPEIGNLTALDTLIVNWGKVSGGLPEEIGSLTNLRLLEIQQNQLIGKLPSSMTNMSQLAHLNFQGQDLCAPREAAFQTWLTSVAEVYGETCSVDRFPSHLGARIACAGGKAGEFECKGVDLLSHLSKRDMGAEPRILVNDIWGWTDPETNQEYALVGKENSVALVDVTDQLNPVYLGSLPSHDPEAVAIWRDMKVYRNHMFVVADAQGHENGMQIFDLTQLRGVDRASLPTTFIETANYQEIGSAHNVFVHEETGYAYLAGSRGGRGRCGVGLHIVDVRDPLNPTFAGCHHESQVGRSFSPGYVHDVQCVIYRGPDATYHGREICVAPSETAINIVDVTDKSNTVSVAVMTYPLVAYSHQGWLTDDHRYFIANDELDEANFRDSFTFRGTRTLFWDLEDLDDPILLMEYFSPVKTIDHNLYVRENYVYLSNYESGLRILDIEDVSNPVEVAYFDTDPASNRVSFEYGAWSSYPYFKSGIVVVSSMEQGLFVLQPTTLSITATERDVQVPEAFSLRGNYPNPFNPSTRITFDLPASAEVTLLVFDVQGRLVMALPSQQFGAGAQKSIEFSGERLASGTYVYRLMAVMEHEVTVRAGVMTLVR
;
A
#
# COMPACT_ATOMS: atom_id res chain seq x y z
N MET A 1 -7.33 -55.23 -24.81
CA MET A 1 -6.08 -55.88 -24.41
C MET A 1 -5.67 -55.28 -23.06
N GLN A 2 -5.40 -56.04 -22.00
CA GLN A 2 -5.55 -57.50 -21.80
C GLN A 2 -5.54 -57.81 -20.29
N GLN A 3 -6.50 -58.60 -19.78
CA GLN A 3 -6.40 -59.26 -18.46
C GLN A 3 -5.79 -60.66 -18.61
N PRO A 4 -5.21 -61.21 -17.53
CA PRO A 4 -5.82 -62.33 -16.77
C PRO A 4 -6.00 -61.96 -15.26
N GLU A 5 -6.81 -62.59 -14.38
CA GLU A 5 -7.18 -64.01 -14.12
C GLU A 5 -6.02 -64.87 -13.56
N ILE A 6 -6.13 -65.90 -12.69
CA ILE A 6 -7.12 -66.56 -11.79
C ILE A 6 -6.24 -67.36 -10.76
N GLU A 7 -6.53 -67.84 -9.54
CA GLU A 7 -7.70 -68.32 -8.73
C GLU A 7 -7.39 -67.96 -7.23
N SER A 8 -8.23 -67.88 -6.18
CA SER A 8 -9.60 -68.32 -5.78
C SER A 8 -9.73 -69.58 -4.85
N ALA A 9 -10.11 -69.32 -3.57
CA ALA A 9 -10.97 -70.13 -2.68
C ALA A 9 -10.40 -71.15 -1.63
N ILE A 10 -11.28 -71.42 -0.64
CA ILE A 10 -11.34 -72.54 0.35
C ILE A 10 -10.57 -72.39 1.70
N ALA A 11 -11.28 -72.66 2.80
CA ALA A 11 -10.81 -72.83 4.20
C ALA A 11 -11.03 -74.31 4.64
N PRO A 12 -10.53 -74.84 5.80
CA PRO A 12 -10.98 -74.40 7.15
C PRO A 12 -10.04 -74.70 8.37
N CYS A 13 -10.53 -74.35 9.57
CA CYS A 13 -10.41 -75.02 10.90
C CYS A 13 -9.05 -75.49 11.52
N ASP A 14 -8.64 -74.74 12.56
CA ASP A 14 -8.77 -75.11 14.00
C ASP A 14 -7.61 -75.78 14.82
N SER A 15 -7.54 -75.34 16.09
CA SER A 15 -7.11 -76.02 17.33
C SER A 15 -5.64 -76.05 17.83
N SER A 16 -5.49 -75.72 19.13
CA SER A 16 -4.51 -76.23 20.14
C SER A 16 -3.02 -75.80 20.06
N GLU A 17 -2.23 -75.80 21.17
CA GLU A 17 -2.47 -75.30 22.54
C GLU A 17 -1.14 -75.00 23.29
N LYS A 18 -1.26 -74.32 24.46
CA LYS A 18 -0.33 -74.04 25.59
C LYS A 18 0.95 -74.92 25.78
N ILE A 19 1.96 -74.39 26.50
CA ILE A 19 2.36 -74.85 27.87
C ILE A 19 3.43 -73.96 28.58
N LEU A 20 3.55 -74.13 29.92
CA LEU A 20 4.17 -73.30 30.98
C LEU A 20 5.70 -73.49 31.20
N ALA A 21 6.34 -72.58 32.00
CA ALA A 21 7.22 -72.84 33.18
C ALA A 21 8.14 -71.62 33.52
N LEU A 22 8.64 -71.31 34.74
CA LEU A 22 8.41 -71.76 36.15
C LEU A 22 8.91 -70.68 37.18
N VAL A 23 8.81 -70.95 38.50
CA VAL A 23 9.04 -70.04 39.67
C VAL A 23 9.61 -70.83 40.88
N PRO A 24 10.35 -70.27 41.90
CA PRO A 24 9.80 -69.39 42.98
C PRO A 24 10.82 -68.48 43.78
N GLU A 25 10.41 -68.02 44.99
CA GLU A 25 11.18 -67.50 46.17
C GLU A 25 11.39 -65.96 46.35
N ARG A 26 11.39 -65.34 47.56
CA ARG A 26 10.85 -65.62 48.93
C ARG A 26 10.88 -64.32 49.80
N GLY A 27 9.96 -64.14 50.76
CA GLY A 27 10.04 -63.07 51.80
C GLY A 27 8.73 -62.90 52.61
N CYS A 28 8.80 -62.52 53.91
CA CYS A 28 7.63 -62.53 54.84
C CYS A 28 7.67 -61.47 55.96
N THR A 29 6.54 -61.35 56.69
CA THR A 29 6.23 -60.53 57.90
C THR A 29 5.87 -59.05 57.64
N TYR A 30 4.98 -58.37 58.40
CA TYR A 30 4.16 -58.73 59.59
C TYR A 30 2.70 -58.20 59.45
N TRP A 31 1.78 -58.63 60.34
CA TRP A 31 0.36 -58.20 60.50
C TRP A 31 0.19 -57.31 61.78
N PRO A 32 -0.95 -56.63 62.12
CA PRO A 32 -2.35 -57.10 61.91
C PRO A 32 -3.54 -56.10 61.73
N THR A 33 -4.70 -56.64 61.30
CA THR A 33 -6.14 -56.27 61.64
C THR A 33 -6.75 -54.91 61.18
N ALA A 34 -8.05 -54.77 60.83
CA ALA A 34 -9.14 -55.73 60.52
C ALA A 34 -10.42 -55.03 59.93
N GLY A 35 -11.32 -55.78 59.24
CA GLY A 35 -12.71 -55.38 58.88
C GLY A 35 -12.88 -54.73 57.49
N VAL A 36 -13.60 -55.20 56.45
CA VAL A 36 -14.76 -56.13 56.25
C VAL A 36 -16.12 -55.49 56.61
N ALA A 37 -17.18 -55.43 55.76
CA ALA A 37 -17.49 -56.11 54.48
C ALA A 37 -18.25 -55.24 53.43
N SER A 38 -18.43 -55.79 52.22
CA SER A 38 -19.26 -55.31 51.10
C SER A 38 -20.64 -55.96 51.02
N VAL A 39 -21.64 -55.27 50.42
CA VAL A 39 -22.69 -55.89 49.56
C VAL A 39 -23.06 -54.92 48.43
N GLY A 40 -23.31 -55.42 47.23
CA GLY A 40 -23.96 -54.68 46.13
C GLY A 40 -25.07 -55.53 45.49
N PHE A 41 -26.00 -54.92 44.76
CA PHE A 41 -27.10 -55.63 44.08
C PHE A 41 -27.43 -55.06 42.70
N SER A 42 -27.81 -55.94 41.78
CA SER A 42 -28.19 -55.62 40.40
C SER A 42 -29.70 -55.47 40.23
N ILE A 43 -30.11 -54.67 39.23
CA ILE A 43 -31.51 -54.49 38.85
C ILE A 43 -31.81 -55.31 37.58
N ARG A 44 -32.94 -56.04 37.59
CA ARG A 44 -33.61 -56.55 36.37
C ARG A 44 -35.13 -56.40 36.50
N CYS A 45 -35.79 -56.24 35.35
CA CYS A 45 -37.14 -55.70 35.24
C CYS A 45 -38.26 -56.72 35.44
N VAL A 46 -39.44 -56.24 35.86
CA VAL A 46 -40.75 -56.89 35.68
C VAL A 46 -41.77 -55.84 35.20
N ARG A 47 -42.78 -56.24 34.40
CA ARG A 47 -43.81 -55.36 33.79
C ARG A 47 -45.12 -55.29 34.63
N PRO A 48 -46.01 -54.32 34.37
CA PRO A 48 -47.12 -53.98 35.28
C PRO A 48 -48.44 -54.74 35.04
N ILE A 49 -49.34 -54.69 36.03
CA ILE A 49 -50.76 -55.11 35.95
C ILE A 49 -51.66 -54.00 36.59
N SER A 50 -52.95 -54.00 36.25
CA SER A 50 -53.87 -52.86 36.22
C SER A 50 -54.85 -52.70 37.39
N ASN A 51 -55.36 -51.45 37.55
CA ASN A 51 -56.72 -51.03 37.95
C ASN A 51 -57.39 -51.61 39.21
N TRP A 52 -57.92 -50.72 40.07
CA TRP A 52 -59.37 -50.59 40.33
C TRP A 52 -59.72 -49.26 41.04
N SER A 53 -61.01 -48.97 41.25
CA SER A 53 -61.55 -47.66 41.64
C SER A 53 -62.48 -47.70 42.88
N CYS A 54 -63.07 -46.55 43.22
CA CYS A 54 -63.98 -46.28 44.36
C CYS A 54 -63.30 -46.24 45.75
N GLY A 55 -63.84 -45.54 46.75
CA GLY A 55 -65.08 -44.75 46.82
C GLY A 55 -65.13 -43.80 48.03
N ASN A 56 -66.23 -43.07 48.20
CA ASN A 56 -66.35 -41.95 49.16
C ASN A 56 -66.62 -42.34 50.63
N MET A 57 -66.31 -41.37 51.50
CA MET A 57 -67.11 -40.88 52.63
C MET A 57 -66.81 -41.32 54.09
N ALA A 58 -67.06 -40.34 54.98
CA ALA A 58 -67.39 -40.42 56.41
C ALA A 58 -66.32 -40.94 57.40
N ALA A 59 -65.83 -40.02 58.24
CA ALA A 59 -64.99 -40.33 59.39
C ALA A 59 -65.83 -40.66 60.64
N ARG A 60 -65.32 -41.58 61.49
CA ARG A 60 -65.38 -41.51 62.97
C ARG A 60 -64.58 -42.64 63.61
N CYS A 61 -63.48 -42.33 64.30
CA CYS A 61 -63.06 -43.07 65.49
C CYS A 61 -62.12 -42.21 66.35
N THR A 62 -62.21 -42.33 67.68
CA THR A 62 -61.46 -41.53 68.66
C THR A 62 -60.34 -42.33 69.33
N ASN A 63 -59.19 -41.67 69.57
CA ASN A 63 -58.20 -41.98 70.62
C ASN A 63 -57.67 -43.42 70.77
N ALA A 64 -56.83 -43.86 69.84
CA ALA A 64 -55.58 -44.63 70.06
C ALA A 64 -54.82 -44.71 68.71
N GLY A 65 -53.50 -44.82 68.60
CA GLY A 65 -52.43 -44.87 69.59
C GLY A 65 -51.11 -45.30 68.93
N VAL A 66 -50.31 -44.34 68.43
CA VAL A 66 -48.89 -44.50 68.06
C VAL A 66 -48.52 -45.61 67.02
N TRP A 67 -49.14 -45.63 65.82
CA TRP A 67 -48.62 -46.43 64.67
C TRP A 67 -48.82 -45.78 63.28
N CYS A 68 -48.64 -44.46 63.13
CA CYS A 68 -48.76 -43.81 61.80
C CYS A 68 -47.84 -42.58 61.55
N ARG A 69 -46.67 -42.48 62.20
CA ARG A 69 -45.71 -41.38 61.94
C ARG A 69 -44.58 -41.72 60.97
N ALA A 70 -44.34 -43.00 60.68
CA ALA A 70 -43.20 -43.46 59.87
C ALA A 70 -43.30 -43.17 58.37
N LEU A 71 -44.52 -43.08 57.81
CA LEU A 71 -44.73 -42.77 56.38
C LEU A 71 -45.13 -41.31 56.12
N ILE A 72 -45.76 -40.64 57.08
CA ILE A 72 -46.22 -39.25 56.92
C ILE A 72 -45.04 -38.28 56.80
N ILE A 73 -43.97 -38.44 57.61
CA ILE A 73 -42.83 -37.52 57.55
C ILE A 73 -42.04 -37.65 56.23
N PRO A 74 -41.66 -38.86 55.75
CA PRO A 74 -41.03 -39.01 54.44
C PRO A 74 -41.90 -38.51 53.30
N VAL A 75 -43.22 -38.75 53.32
CA VAL A 75 -44.13 -38.29 52.26
C VAL A 75 -44.33 -36.77 52.30
N ILE A 76 -44.41 -36.14 53.47
CA ILE A 76 -44.46 -34.67 53.58
C ILE A 76 -43.14 -34.05 53.11
N ILE A 77 -41.99 -34.64 53.42
CA ILE A 77 -40.69 -34.18 52.91
C ILE A 77 -40.62 -34.37 51.39
N LEU A 78 -41.07 -35.51 50.85
CA LEU A 78 -41.10 -35.74 49.40
C LEU A 78 -42.03 -34.76 48.69
N LEU A 79 -43.21 -34.49 49.25
CA LEU A 79 -44.17 -33.55 48.69
C LEU A 79 -43.71 -32.09 48.83
N SER A 80 -42.99 -31.72 49.90
CA SER A 80 -42.44 -30.37 50.05
C SER A 80 -41.22 -30.14 49.18
N THR A 81 -40.36 -31.15 48.96
CA THR A 81 -39.28 -31.06 47.97
C THR A 81 -39.80 -31.09 46.54
N LEU A 82 -40.84 -31.87 46.23
CA LEU A 82 -41.50 -31.81 44.92
C LEU A 82 -42.20 -30.45 44.70
N ALA A 83 -42.77 -29.85 45.74
CA ALA A 83 -43.34 -28.51 45.67
C ALA A 83 -42.26 -27.42 45.51
N SER A 84 -41.12 -27.51 46.21
CA SER A 84 -40.03 -26.54 46.05
C SER A 84 -39.30 -26.69 44.71
N TRP A 85 -39.12 -27.91 44.21
CA TRP A 85 -38.61 -28.15 42.85
C TRP A 85 -39.55 -27.59 41.78
N LYS A 86 -40.86 -27.80 41.91
CA LYS A 86 -41.85 -27.19 41.00
C LYS A 86 -41.81 -25.66 41.06
N ALA A 87 -41.76 -25.08 42.26
CA ALA A 87 -41.65 -23.63 42.43
C ALA A 87 -40.34 -23.06 41.84
N GLN A 88 -39.20 -23.75 42.01
CA GLN A 88 -37.92 -23.32 41.46
C GLN A 88 -37.90 -23.40 39.93
N ALA A 89 -38.38 -24.50 39.34
CA ALA A 89 -38.48 -24.67 37.89
C ALA A 89 -39.47 -23.67 37.26
N GLN A 90 -40.60 -23.41 37.93
CA GLN A 90 -41.57 -22.42 37.50
C GLN A 90 -41.03 -20.98 37.58
N ASN A 91 -40.20 -20.67 38.58
CA ASN A 91 -39.49 -19.38 38.63
C ASN A 91 -38.46 -19.25 37.50
N SER A 92 -37.65 -20.28 37.21
CA SER A 92 -36.64 -20.19 36.15
C SER A 92 -37.23 -20.16 34.75
N LEU A 93 -38.34 -20.85 34.50
CA LEU A 93 -39.08 -20.74 33.24
C LEU A 93 -39.70 -19.33 33.07
N LYS A 94 -40.11 -18.69 34.18
CA LYS A 94 -40.60 -17.31 34.17
C LYS A 94 -39.50 -16.33 33.77
N ASP A 95 -38.29 -16.50 34.32
CA ASP A 95 -37.15 -15.65 33.97
C ASP A 95 -36.80 -15.79 32.48
N ASP A 96 -36.81 -17.02 31.92
CA ASP A 96 -36.58 -17.23 30.48
C ASP A 96 -37.67 -16.59 29.61
N TRP A 97 -38.95 -16.77 29.96
CA TRP A 97 -40.06 -16.14 29.25
C TRP A 97 -39.95 -14.60 29.23
N LEU A 98 -39.52 -13.98 30.34
CA LEU A 98 -39.29 -12.54 30.39
C LEU A 98 -38.13 -12.07 29.50
N VAL A 99 -37.15 -12.93 29.18
CA VAL A 99 -36.12 -12.61 28.18
C VAL A 99 -36.70 -12.67 26.76
N LEU A 100 -37.51 -13.68 26.47
CA LEU A 100 -38.16 -13.81 25.15
C LEU A 100 -39.10 -12.63 24.88
N VAL A 101 -39.89 -12.21 25.87
CA VAL A 101 -40.70 -10.97 25.76
C VAL A 101 -39.80 -9.74 25.53
N ALA A 102 -38.70 -9.60 26.26
CA ALA A 102 -37.77 -8.48 26.06
C ALA A 102 -37.13 -8.46 24.65
N LEU A 103 -36.82 -9.63 24.08
CA LEU A 103 -36.31 -9.75 22.70
C LEU A 103 -37.38 -9.40 21.66
N TYR A 104 -38.61 -9.87 21.86
CA TYR A 104 -39.75 -9.54 21.00
C TYR A 104 -40.00 -8.04 20.99
N ASP A 105 -40.01 -7.39 22.15
CA ASP A 105 -40.22 -5.94 22.25
C ASP A 105 -39.05 -5.14 21.65
N SER A 106 -37.79 -5.54 21.94
CA SER A 106 -36.59 -4.79 21.51
C SER A 106 -36.21 -4.96 20.04
N THR A 107 -36.74 -5.98 19.37
CA THR A 107 -36.51 -6.26 17.93
C THR A 107 -37.81 -6.24 17.09
N HIS A 108 -38.83 -5.56 17.60
CA HIS A 108 -40.10 -5.25 16.94
C HIS A 108 -40.87 -6.49 16.43
N GLY A 109 -41.10 -7.47 17.31
CA GLY A 109 -41.70 -8.77 17.02
C GLY A 109 -43.07 -8.78 16.35
N TYR A 110 -43.80 -7.65 16.39
CA TYR A 110 -45.03 -7.45 15.62
C TYR A 110 -44.78 -7.24 14.11
N GLN A 111 -43.51 -7.21 13.67
CA GLN A 111 -43.06 -7.06 12.28
C GLN A 111 -42.21 -8.24 11.76
N TRP A 112 -41.91 -9.23 12.61
CA TRP A 112 -41.17 -10.43 12.18
C TRP A 112 -41.96 -11.21 11.10
N LEU A 113 -41.23 -11.94 10.24
CA LEU A 113 -41.84 -12.74 9.17
C LEU A 113 -42.70 -13.91 9.72
N ASN A 114 -42.22 -14.53 10.80
CA ASN A 114 -42.93 -15.49 11.62
C ASN A 114 -42.81 -15.12 13.11
N ASN A 115 -43.98 -14.91 13.73
CA ASN A 115 -44.15 -14.70 15.16
C ASN A 115 -45.22 -15.67 15.73
N ASP A 116 -45.31 -16.88 15.20
CA ASP A 116 -46.31 -17.88 15.62
C ASP A 116 -46.22 -18.16 17.13
N ASN A 117 -47.34 -17.91 17.81
CA ASN A 117 -47.54 -17.94 19.26
C ASN A 117 -46.78 -16.87 20.09
N TRP A 118 -45.88 -16.08 19.48
CA TRP A 118 -45.30 -14.88 20.09
C TRP A 118 -46.32 -13.74 20.08
N SER A 119 -47.07 -13.58 21.17
CA SER A 119 -48.07 -12.50 21.30
C SER A 119 -47.71 -11.53 22.44
N SER A 120 -47.79 -10.23 22.15
CA SER A 120 -47.49 -9.12 23.07
C SER A 120 -48.54 -8.91 24.19
N ALA A 121 -49.30 -9.96 24.54
CA ALA A 121 -50.48 -9.86 25.38
C ALA A 121 -50.71 -11.10 26.29
N THR A 122 -49.63 -11.78 26.71
CA THR A 122 -49.72 -12.82 27.74
C THR A 122 -49.58 -12.22 29.15
N ASP A 123 -50.65 -11.60 29.67
CA ASP A 123 -50.75 -11.17 31.09
C ASP A 123 -50.47 -12.32 32.08
N THR A 124 -50.61 -13.57 31.62
CA THR A 124 -50.28 -14.79 32.34
C THR A 124 -49.12 -15.52 31.67
N MET A 125 -48.05 -15.75 32.42
CA MET A 125 -46.91 -16.59 32.05
C MET A 125 -47.37 -17.96 31.49
N PRO A 126 -46.85 -18.41 30.32
CA PRO A 126 -47.15 -19.72 29.75
C PRO A 126 -46.52 -20.88 30.54
N ASP A 127 -47.03 -22.10 30.34
CA ASP A 127 -46.34 -23.31 30.79
C ASP A 127 -45.23 -23.74 29.80
N ALA A 128 -44.44 -24.75 30.19
CA ALA A 128 -43.30 -25.20 29.39
C ALA A 128 -43.73 -25.71 28.00
N GLN A 129 -44.89 -26.34 27.88
CA GLN A 129 -45.39 -26.89 26.62
C GLN A 129 -45.92 -25.78 25.69
N THR A 130 -46.51 -24.73 26.25
CA THR A 130 -46.92 -23.53 25.49
C THR A 130 -45.74 -22.68 25.06
N LEU A 131 -44.68 -22.58 25.87
CA LEU A 131 -43.47 -21.85 25.48
C LEU A 131 -42.64 -22.61 24.44
N ASP A 132 -42.63 -23.95 24.49
CA ASP A 132 -42.03 -24.85 23.49
C ASP A 132 -42.78 -24.86 22.15
N SER A 133 -43.97 -24.26 22.07
CA SER A 133 -44.71 -24.07 20.81
C SER A 133 -44.53 -22.67 20.21
N TRP A 134 -43.69 -21.80 20.79
CA TRP A 134 -43.34 -20.50 20.18
C TRP A 134 -42.35 -20.72 19.04
N TYR A 135 -42.55 -20.02 17.91
CA TYR A 135 -41.66 -20.17 16.75
C TYR A 135 -40.19 -19.99 17.13
N GLY A 136 -39.33 -20.93 16.74
CA GLY A 136 -37.90 -20.86 17.02
C GLY A 136 -37.47 -21.15 18.46
N VAL A 137 -38.38 -21.35 19.41
CA VAL A 137 -38.05 -21.67 20.82
C VAL A 137 -37.99 -23.19 21.02
N THR A 138 -37.09 -23.68 21.88
CA THR A 138 -37.13 -25.08 22.35
C THR A 138 -36.78 -25.18 23.83
N VAL A 139 -37.70 -25.75 24.62
CA VAL A 139 -37.60 -25.89 26.07
C VAL A 139 -37.11 -27.29 26.43
N ASP A 140 -36.02 -27.35 27.19
CA ASP A 140 -35.55 -28.60 27.80
C ASP A 140 -36.56 -29.04 28.86
N MET A 141 -37.45 -29.97 28.50
CA MET A 141 -38.54 -30.47 29.34
C MET A 141 -38.09 -31.15 30.64
N GLN A 142 -36.80 -31.47 30.79
CA GLN A 142 -36.24 -32.01 32.04
C GLN A 142 -35.72 -30.90 32.96
N ALA A 143 -35.14 -29.84 32.39
CA ALA A 143 -34.66 -28.68 33.13
C ALA A 143 -35.75 -27.64 33.43
N GLY A 144 -36.79 -27.55 32.59
CA GLY A 144 -37.78 -26.47 32.61
C GLY A 144 -37.18 -25.13 32.19
N ARG A 145 -36.29 -25.14 31.19
CA ARG A 145 -35.53 -23.97 30.70
C ARG A 145 -35.51 -23.90 29.18
N VAL A 146 -35.46 -22.71 28.62
CA VAL A 146 -35.17 -22.51 27.18
C VAL A 146 -33.75 -22.98 26.90
N SER A 147 -33.59 -23.76 25.83
CA SER A 147 -32.35 -24.47 25.49
C SER A 147 -31.90 -24.24 24.04
N GLU A 148 -32.80 -23.91 23.13
CA GLU A 148 -32.47 -23.42 21.78
C GLU A 148 -33.35 -22.21 21.44
N LEU A 149 -32.77 -21.26 20.70
CA LEU A 149 -33.46 -20.12 20.10
C LEU A 149 -32.97 -19.95 18.65
N ARG A 150 -33.91 -20.05 17.70
CA ARG A 150 -33.71 -20.17 16.25
C ARG A 150 -34.64 -19.21 15.52
N LEU A 151 -34.19 -18.00 15.25
CA LEU A 151 -34.96 -16.95 14.58
C LEU A 151 -34.22 -16.43 13.34
N GLU A 152 -33.63 -17.36 12.58
CA GLU A 152 -32.97 -17.06 11.31
C GLU A 152 -33.95 -16.55 10.24
N ASP A 153 -33.52 -15.60 9.38
CA ASP A 153 -34.29 -15.09 8.22
C ASP A 153 -35.71 -14.63 8.60
N ASN A 154 -35.82 -13.82 9.65
CA ASN A 154 -37.10 -13.53 10.32
C ASN A 154 -37.42 -12.03 10.49
N LEU A 155 -36.63 -11.15 9.87
CA LEU A 155 -36.82 -9.68 9.86
C LEU A 155 -36.74 -9.00 11.25
N LEU A 156 -36.04 -9.60 12.23
CA LEU A 156 -35.77 -8.97 13.53
C LEU A 156 -35.08 -7.61 13.31
N ASN A 157 -35.65 -6.52 13.81
CA ASN A 157 -35.12 -5.17 13.62
C ASN A 157 -35.10 -4.40 14.95
N GLY A 158 -33.91 -4.08 15.44
CA GLY A 158 -33.69 -3.43 16.73
C GLY A 158 -32.47 -3.99 17.45
N LYS A 159 -32.36 -3.75 18.76
CA LYS A 159 -31.17 -4.11 19.54
C LYS A 159 -31.33 -5.45 20.27
N LEU A 160 -30.26 -6.25 20.30
CA LEU A 160 -30.17 -7.49 21.07
C LEU A 160 -30.12 -7.13 22.58
N PRO A 161 -31.11 -7.52 23.41
CA PRO A 161 -31.23 -7.00 24.76
C PRO A 161 -30.26 -7.70 25.72
N SER A 162 -29.62 -6.97 26.64
CA SER A 162 -28.70 -7.52 27.66
C SER A 162 -29.33 -8.58 28.57
N GLN A 163 -30.67 -8.59 28.66
CA GLN A 163 -31.47 -9.65 29.24
C GLN A 163 -31.14 -11.05 28.66
N ILE A 164 -30.63 -11.15 27.43
CA ILE A 164 -30.29 -12.42 26.75
C ILE A 164 -29.42 -13.33 27.63
N GLY A 165 -28.45 -12.77 28.35
CA GLY A 165 -27.55 -13.49 29.26
C GLY A 165 -28.22 -14.15 30.48
N LYS A 166 -29.53 -14.00 30.67
CA LYS A 166 -30.29 -14.74 31.69
C LYS A 166 -30.72 -16.14 31.21
N LEU A 167 -30.69 -16.43 29.91
CA LEU A 167 -30.98 -17.75 29.34
C LEU A 167 -29.83 -18.74 29.61
N THR A 168 -29.43 -18.88 30.88
CA THR A 168 -28.26 -19.65 31.35
C THR A 168 -28.28 -21.16 31.06
N TYR A 169 -29.31 -21.66 30.38
CA TYR A 169 -29.43 -23.04 29.90
C TYR A 169 -29.42 -23.18 28.36
N LEU A 170 -29.25 -22.06 27.65
CA LEU A 170 -29.22 -21.97 26.20
C LEU A 170 -27.95 -22.66 25.65
N LYS A 171 -28.17 -23.57 24.69
CA LYS A 171 -27.15 -24.39 24.01
C LYS A 171 -26.99 -23.96 22.55
N TYR A 172 -28.02 -23.36 21.96
CA TYR A 172 -28.05 -22.91 20.57
C TYR A 172 -28.73 -21.53 20.49
N LEU A 173 -28.03 -20.53 19.95
CA LEU A 173 -28.56 -19.20 19.64
C LEU A 173 -28.23 -18.87 18.20
N SER A 174 -29.26 -18.64 17.38
CA SER A 174 -29.11 -18.34 15.97
C SER A 174 -30.13 -17.27 15.58
N LEU A 175 -29.63 -16.07 15.30
CA LEU A 175 -30.38 -14.87 14.92
C LEU A 175 -29.84 -14.28 13.61
N ARG A 176 -29.14 -15.09 12.80
CA ARG A 176 -28.56 -14.67 11.51
C ARG A 176 -29.61 -14.25 10.49
N ASP A 177 -29.19 -13.54 9.44
CA ASP A 177 -30.05 -13.06 8.35
C ASP A 177 -31.17 -12.14 8.89
N ASN A 178 -30.80 -11.10 9.63
CA ASN A 178 -31.72 -10.16 10.30
C ASN A 178 -31.17 -8.73 10.31
N TYR A 179 -32.00 -7.76 10.74
CA TYR A 179 -31.65 -6.34 10.81
C TYR A 179 -31.30 -5.90 12.26
N LEU A 180 -30.65 -6.80 13.02
CA LEU A 180 -30.16 -6.48 14.36
C LEU A 180 -29.11 -5.36 14.28
N ASN A 181 -29.18 -4.42 15.22
CA ASN A 181 -28.28 -3.27 15.30
C ASN A 181 -27.85 -3.00 16.75
N GLY A 182 -26.79 -2.20 16.93
CA GLY A 182 -26.16 -2.05 18.24
C GLY A 182 -25.01 -3.02 18.51
N GLU A 183 -24.36 -2.77 19.63
CA GLU A 183 -23.34 -3.63 20.22
C GLU A 183 -23.91 -5.01 20.59
N ILE A 184 -23.06 -6.02 20.52
CA ILE A 184 -23.35 -7.32 21.13
C ILE A 184 -23.22 -7.16 22.66
N PRO A 185 -24.26 -7.41 23.46
CA PRO A 185 -24.19 -7.18 24.91
C PRO A 185 -23.24 -8.16 25.59
N SER A 186 -22.32 -7.66 26.42
CA SER A 186 -21.33 -8.45 27.17
C SER A 186 -21.95 -9.54 28.07
N GLU A 187 -23.23 -9.39 28.45
CA GLU A 187 -23.99 -10.46 29.09
C GLU A 187 -24.10 -11.77 28.31
N ILE A 188 -23.81 -11.78 27.00
CA ILE A 188 -23.77 -13.01 26.21
C ILE A 188 -22.75 -14.04 26.76
N GLY A 189 -21.67 -13.59 27.40
CA GLY A 189 -20.70 -14.48 28.08
C GLY A 189 -21.26 -15.21 29.31
N LYS A 190 -22.45 -14.84 29.80
CA LYS A 190 -23.15 -15.56 30.89
C LYS A 190 -23.81 -16.86 30.41
N LEU A 191 -23.88 -17.07 29.09
CA LEU A 191 -24.46 -18.26 28.45
C LEU A 191 -23.47 -19.44 28.44
N THR A 192 -22.96 -19.85 29.60
CA THR A 192 -21.81 -20.79 29.70
C THR A 192 -22.04 -22.19 29.13
N HIS A 193 -23.28 -22.58 28.82
CA HIS A 193 -23.64 -23.83 28.14
C HIS A 193 -23.82 -23.70 26.61
N LEU A 194 -23.61 -22.50 26.05
CA LEU A 194 -23.81 -22.21 24.63
C LEU A 194 -22.78 -22.94 23.76
N LYS A 195 -23.25 -23.58 22.70
CA LYS A 195 -22.46 -24.43 21.79
C LYS A 195 -22.51 -23.94 20.36
N TYR A 196 -23.54 -23.19 20.00
CA TYR A 196 -23.71 -22.55 18.72
C TYR A 196 -24.16 -21.11 18.95
N LEU A 197 -23.41 -20.15 18.42
CA LEU A 197 -23.76 -18.73 18.35
C LEU A 197 -23.64 -18.27 16.91
N SER A 198 -24.76 -17.85 16.30
CA SER A 198 -24.76 -17.18 15.00
C SER A 198 -25.54 -15.88 15.03
N LEU A 199 -24.84 -14.78 14.74
CA LEU A 199 -25.34 -13.42 14.53
C LEU A 199 -24.89 -12.90 13.13
N TRP A 200 -24.74 -13.83 12.18
CA TRP A 200 -24.21 -13.58 10.84
C TRP A 200 -25.19 -12.79 9.96
N SER A 201 -24.69 -11.93 9.07
CA SER A 201 -25.49 -11.06 8.20
C SER A 201 -26.47 -10.20 9.00
N SER A 202 -25.94 -9.12 9.56
CA SER A 202 -26.67 -8.17 10.41
C SER A 202 -25.98 -6.79 10.42
N ASN A 203 -26.58 -5.81 11.09
CA ASN A 203 -26.08 -4.43 11.18
C ASN A 203 -25.47 -4.15 12.57
N LEU A 204 -24.78 -5.12 13.17
CA LEU A 204 -24.16 -4.95 14.49
C LEU A 204 -22.94 -4.02 14.40
N GLU A 205 -22.74 -3.22 15.44
CA GLU A 205 -21.77 -2.11 15.51
C GLU A 205 -20.90 -2.24 16.78
N GLY A 206 -19.69 -1.65 16.76
CA GLY A 206 -18.81 -1.60 17.93
C GLY A 206 -17.94 -2.85 18.13
N ASP A 207 -17.33 -2.99 19.32
CA ASP A 207 -16.35 -4.05 19.57
C ASP A 207 -16.99 -5.42 19.88
N ILE A 208 -16.32 -6.51 19.48
CA ILE A 208 -16.66 -7.87 19.94
C ILE A 208 -16.41 -7.95 21.46
N PRO A 209 -17.44 -8.18 22.31
CA PRO A 209 -17.30 -8.12 23.76
C PRO A 209 -16.40 -9.25 24.28
N ALA A 210 -15.46 -8.88 25.15
CA ALA A 210 -14.39 -9.76 25.64
C ALA A 210 -14.92 -11.04 26.34
N GLU A 211 -16.14 -10.99 26.88
CA GLU A 211 -16.78 -12.12 27.55
C GLU A 211 -17.18 -13.27 26.61
N ILE A 212 -17.31 -13.05 25.28
CA ILE A 212 -17.55 -14.13 24.30
C ILE A 212 -16.41 -15.17 24.35
N TRP A 213 -15.17 -14.71 24.48
CA TRP A 213 -13.97 -15.56 24.52
C TRP A 213 -13.90 -16.45 25.78
N THR A 214 -14.85 -16.30 26.72
CA THR A 214 -14.95 -17.13 27.93
C THR A 214 -15.87 -18.35 27.79
N LEU A 215 -16.60 -18.48 26.66
CA LEU A 215 -17.64 -19.50 26.46
C LEU A 215 -17.08 -20.91 26.13
N LYS A 216 -16.54 -21.61 27.13
CA LYS A 216 -15.77 -22.86 26.94
C LYS A 216 -16.52 -24.08 26.36
N GLU A 217 -17.85 -24.05 26.26
CA GLU A 217 -18.64 -25.08 25.54
C GLU A 217 -18.92 -24.74 24.07
N LEU A 218 -18.51 -23.55 23.60
CA LEU A 218 -18.80 -23.04 22.26
C LEU A 218 -18.07 -23.86 21.17
N LYS A 219 -18.82 -24.23 20.14
CA LYS A 219 -18.34 -25.00 18.97
C LYS A 219 -18.36 -24.18 17.69
N VAL A 220 -19.44 -23.46 17.47
CA VAL A 220 -19.60 -22.54 16.35
C VAL A 220 -19.76 -21.13 16.88
N LEU A 221 -18.88 -20.24 16.44
CA LEU A 221 -19.03 -18.79 16.56
C LEU A 221 -19.05 -18.21 15.15
N ASN A 222 -20.20 -17.68 14.72
CA ASN A 222 -20.33 -16.96 13.47
C ASN A 222 -20.96 -15.59 13.69
N ILE A 223 -20.15 -14.54 13.54
CA ILE A 223 -20.50 -13.13 13.74
C ILE A 223 -20.06 -12.26 12.55
N GLY A 224 -19.64 -12.88 11.44
CA GLY A 224 -19.24 -12.16 10.23
C GLY A 224 -20.41 -11.55 9.45
N ASP A 225 -20.10 -10.85 8.35
CA ASP A 225 -21.04 -10.06 7.56
C ASP A 225 -21.79 -9.04 8.46
N ASN A 226 -21.00 -8.31 9.25
CA ASN A 226 -21.41 -7.20 10.12
C ASN A 226 -20.38 -6.07 9.94
N TYR A 227 -20.56 -5.25 8.90
CA TYR A 227 -19.56 -4.29 8.40
C TYR A 227 -19.09 -3.22 9.40
N GLU A 228 -19.81 -3.00 10.50
CA GLU A 228 -19.50 -2.04 11.56
C GLU A 228 -19.02 -2.70 12.87
N LEU A 229 -18.92 -4.03 12.92
CA LEU A 229 -18.43 -4.79 14.08
C LEU A 229 -16.90 -4.93 14.02
N GLY A 230 -16.21 -4.57 15.11
CA GLY A 230 -14.76 -4.48 15.17
C GLY A 230 -14.16 -4.90 16.52
N GLY A 231 -13.23 -4.09 17.03
CA GLY A 231 -12.38 -4.43 18.17
C GLY A 231 -11.18 -5.31 17.77
N ILE A 232 -10.68 -6.09 18.72
CA ILE A 232 -9.52 -6.99 18.54
C ILE A 232 -9.87 -8.43 18.88
N ILE A 233 -9.08 -9.39 18.41
CA ILE A 233 -9.11 -10.79 18.89
C ILE A 233 -8.08 -10.93 20.03
N PRO A 234 -8.50 -11.07 21.30
CA PRO A 234 -7.59 -11.08 22.44
C PRO A 234 -7.08 -12.50 22.76
N PRO A 235 -5.99 -12.64 23.55
CA PRO A 235 -5.44 -13.93 24.00
C PRO A 235 -6.47 -14.91 24.59
N GLU A 236 -7.53 -14.39 25.21
CA GLU A 236 -8.64 -15.16 25.76
C GLU A 236 -9.29 -16.13 24.75
N ILE A 237 -9.17 -15.88 23.44
CA ILE A 237 -9.63 -16.81 22.38
C ILE A 237 -9.14 -18.25 22.60
N GLY A 238 -7.93 -18.44 23.13
CA GLY A 238 -7.36 -19.75 23.44
C GLY A 238 -8.14 -20.57 24.48
N ASN A 239 -9.08 -19.95 25.22
CA ASN A 239 -10.00 -20.66 26.11
C ASN A 239 -11.05 -21.49 25.37
N LEU A 240 -11.39 -21.14 24.11
CA LEU A 240 -12.47 -21.76 23.33
C LEU A 240 -12.05 -23.11 22.74
N THR A 241 -11.40 -23.98 23.52
CA THR A 241 -10.82 -25.26 23.05
C THR A 241 -11.83 -26.26 22.49
N ALA A 242 -13.14 -26.03 22.68
CA ALA A 242 -14.22 -26.80 22.07
C ALA A 242 -14.63 -26.34 20.65
N LEU A 243 -14.09 -25.20 20.18
CA LEU A 243 -14.48 -24.55 18.93
C LEU A 243 -14.04 -25.38 17.71
N ASP A 244 -14.98 -25.65 16.81
CA ASP A 244 -14.76 -26.30 15.51
C ASP A 244 -14.92 -25.35 14.32
N THR A 245 -15.67 -24.24 14.48
CA THR A 245 -15.98 -23.27 13.43
C THR A 245 -15.89 -21.84 13.97
N LEU A 246 -15.05 -21.00 13.36
CA LEU A 246 -14.93 -19.57 13.66
C LEU A 246 -15.07 -18.74 12.39
N ILE A 247 -16.10 -17.90 12.32
CA ILE A 247 -16.40 -17.01 11.21
C ILE A 247 -16.57 -15.58 11.75
N VAL A 248 -15.60 -14.73 11.41
CA VAL A 248 -15.50 -13.31 11.78
C VAL A 248 -14.99 -12.54 10.55
N ASN A 249 -15.62 -12.76 9.40
CA ASN A 249 -15.29 -12.13 8.11
C ASN A 249 -16.17 -10.90 7.84
N TRP A 250 -15.74 -10.00 6.95
CA TRP A 250 -16.48 -8.80 6.54
C TRP A 250 -16.87 -7.90 7.73
N GLY A 251 -15.87 -7.24 8.31
CA GLY A 251 -16.00 -6.36 9.48
C GLY A 251 -14.82 -5.40 9.63
N LYS A 252 -14.67 -4.84 10.84
CA LYS A 252 -13.61 -3.87 11.23
C LYS A 252 -12.71 -4.42 12.34
N VAL A 253 -12.55 -5.74 12.43
CA VAL A 253 -11.68 -6.35 13.45
C VAL A 253 -10.23 -6.05 13.12
N SER A 254 -9.46 -5.59 14.11
CA SER A 254 -8.15 -4.97 13.91
C SER A 254 -7.04 -5.57 14.78
N GLY A 255 -5.80 -5.16 14.51
CA GLY A 255 -4.62 -5.64 15.22
C GLY A 255 -4.07 -6.98 14.71
N GLY A 256 -3.12 -7.54 15.44
CA GLY A 256 -2.55 -8.86 15.13
C GLY A 256 -3.32 -9.99 15.81
N LEU A 257 -3.29 -11.19 15.21
CA LEU A 257 -3.80 -12.39 15.87
C LEU A 257 -2.89 -12.78 17.07
N PRO A 258 -3.45 -13.24 18.20
CA PRO A 258 -2.67 -13.67 19.37
C PRO A 258 -2.12 -15.09 19.19
N GLU A 259 -0.91 -15.36 19.73
CA GLU A 259 -0.31 -16.71 19.72
C GLU A 259 -1.18 -17.75 20.48
N GLU A 260 -2.11 -17.34 21.33
CA GLU A 260 -3.06 -18.23 21.99
C GLU A 260 -4.05 -18.90 21.01
N ILE A 261 -4.24 -18.38 19.79
CA ILE A 261 -5.16 -18.96 18.79
C ILE A 261 -4.78 -20.40 18.39
N GLY A 262 -3.49 -20.75 18.44
CA GLY A 262 -3.00 -22.11 18.21
C GLY A 262 -3.51 -23.15 19.23
N SER A 263 -4.11 -22.70 20.34
CA SER A 263 -4.78 -23.57 21.32
C SER A 263 -6.08 -24.19 20.79
N LEU A 264 -6.65 -23.64 19.71
CA LEU A 264 -7.88 -24.11 19.06
C LEU A 264 -7.67 -25.39 18.22
N THR A 265 -7.13 -26.43 18.87
CA THR A 265 -6.75 -27.71 18.25
C THR A 265 -7.91 -28.52 17.65
N ASN A 266 -9.16 -28.18 17.96
CA ASN A 266 -10.37 -28.76 17.35
C ASN A 266 -10.90 -27.96 16.14
N LEU A 267 -10.36 -26.77 15.86
CA LEU A 267 -10.87 -25.89 14.81
C LEU A 267 -10.67 -26.48 13.42
N ARG A 268 -11.70 -26.36 12.56
CA ARG A 268 -11.76 -26.90 11.20
C ARG A 268 -11.95 -25.83 10.15
N LEU A 269 -12.67 -24.77 10.48
CA LEU A 269 -12.92 -23.63 9.61
C LEU A 269 -12.57 -22.34 10.36
N LEU A 270 -11.70 -21.54 9.75
CA LEU A 270 -11.37 -20.18 10.18
C LEU A 270 -11.56 -19.22 8.99
N GLU A 271 -12.59 -18.38 9.07
CA GLU A 271 -12.85 -17.30 8.12
C GLU A 271 -12.73 -15.95 8.83
N ILE A 272 -11.71 -15.18 8.46
CA ILE A 272 -11.38 -13.85 9.01
C ILE A 272 -11.09 -12.83 7.90
N GLN A 273 -11.40 -13.15 6.64
CA GLN A 273 -11.17 -12.29 5.50
C GLN A 273 -11.97 -10.99 5.55
N GLN A 274 -11.45 -9.94 4.88
CA GLN A 274 -12.09 -8.63 4.77
C GLN A 274 -12.32 -7.97 6.16
N ASN A 275 -11.23 -7.83 6.91
CA ASN A 275 -11.13 -7.06 8.15
C ASN A 275 -9.89 -6.14 8.09
N GLN A 276 -9.52 -5.57 9.23
CA GLN A 276 -8.36 -4.69 9.43
C GLN A 276 -7.23 -5.39 10.20
N LEU A 277 -7.14 -6.73 10.14
CA LEU A 277 -6.06 -7.48 10.80
C LEU A 277 -4.72 -7.25 10.09
N ILE A 278 -3.65 -7.18 10.87
CA ILE A 278 -2.30 -6.82 10.40
C ILE A 278 -1.22 -7.83 10.83
N GLY A 279 -0.11 -7.87 10.11
CA GLY A 279 1.10 -8.59 10.47
C GLY A 279 1.13 -10.04 9.95
N LYS A 280 1.48 -10.98 10.83
CA LYS A 280 1.71 -12.39 10.46
C LYS A 280 0.74 -13.33 11.17
N LEU A 281 0.36 -14.43 10.51
CA LEU A 281 -0.30 -15.56 11.18
C LEU A 281 0.59 -16.11 12.32
N PRO A 282 0.07 -16.34 13.55
CA PRO A 282 0.89 -16.73 14.69
C PRO A 282 1.56 -18.10 14.53
N SER A 283 2.78 -18.24 15.04
CA SER A 283 3.59 -19.46 14.87
C SER A 283 2.95 -20.70 15.49
N SER A 284 2.15 -20.52 16.53
CA SER A 284 1.37 -21.54 17.23
C SER A 284 0.27 -22.17 16.39
N MET A 285 -0.18 -21.56 15.29
CA MET A 285 -1.22 -22.14 14.42
C MET A 285 -0.80 -23.51 13.87
N THR A 286 0.51 -23.80 13.81
CA THR A 286 1.06 -25.13 13.51
C THR A 286 0.54 -26.26 14.40
N ASN A 287 -0.02 -25.97 15.57
CA ASN A 287 -0.67 -26.94 16.46
C ASN A 287 -2.10 -27.31 16.02
N MET A 288 -2.73 -26.52 15.12
CA MET A 288 -4.14 -26.66 14.71
C MET A 288 -4.31 -27.79 13.68
N SER A 289 -3.99 -29.02 14.09
CA SER A 289 -3.98 -30.25 13.28
C SER A 289 -5.34 -30.75 12.77
N GLN A 290 -6.42 -29.98 12.98
CA GLN A 290 -7.76 -30.24 12.45
C GLN A 290 -8.22 -29.18 11.43
N LEU A 291 -7.44 -28.12 11.22
CA LEU A 291 -7.83 -27.01 10.34
C LEU A 291 -7.87 -27.48 8.88
N ALA A 292 -9.05 -27.35 8.26
CA ALA A 292 -9.32 -27.79 6.91
C ALA A 292 -9.56 -26.62 5.95
N HIS A 293 -10.17 -25.54 6.43
CA HIS A 293 -10.42 -24.30 5.69
C HIS A 293 -9.87 -23.10 6.45
N LEU A 294 -9.08 -22.27 5.77
CA LEU A 294 -8.46 -21.05 6.30
C LEU A 294 -8.56 -19.92 5.28
N ASN A 295 -9.35 -18.88 5.57
CA ASN A 295 -9.45 -17.69 4.73
C ASN A 295 -9.10 -16.41 5.50
N PHE A 296 -8.11 -15.68 4.99
CA PHE A 296 -7.57 -14.46 5.56
C PHE A 296 -7.30 -13.36 4.50
N GLN A 297 -7.91 -13.44 3.31
CA GLN A 297 -7.74 -12.44 2.24
C GLN A 297 -8.29 -11.04 2.62
N GLY A 298 -7.89 -10.02 1.85
CA GLY A 298 -8.42 -8.64 1.94
C GLY A 298 -7.72 -7.72 2.95
N GLN A 299 -6.97 -8.26 3.91
CA GLN A 299 -6.34 -7.52 5.02
C GLN A 299 -4.81 -7.62 5.01
N ASP A 300 -4.10 -6.94 5.90
CA ASP A 300 -2.62 -6.92 5.94
C ASP A 300 -2.03 -8.06 6.77
N LEU A 301 -2.70 -9.22 6.77
CA LEU A 301 -2.31 -10.41 7.50
C LEU A 301 -1.73 -11.44 6.52
N CYS A 302 -0.51 -11.90 6.76
CA CYS A 302 0.20 -12.79 5.83
C CYS A 302 0.74 -14.06 6.50
N ALA A 303 0.89 -15.15 5.74
CA ALA A 303 1.44 -16.40 6.25
C ALA A 303 2.98 -16.34 6.37
N PRO A 304 3.57 -16.67 7.55
CA PRO A 304 5.01 -16.81 7.75
C PRO A 304 5.70 -17.75 6.74
N ARG A 305 6.98 -17.50 6.43
CA ARG A 305 7.78 -18.27 5.45
C ARG A 305 8.54 -19.45 6.06
N GLU A 306 8.56 -19.52 7.39
CA GLU A 306 9.24 -20.51 8.21
C GLU A 306 8.84 -21.92 7.75
N ALA A 307 9.81 -22.78 7.44
CA ALA A 307 9.55 -24.05 6.76
C ALA A 307 8.56 -24.98 7.51
N ALA A 308 8.53 -24.91 8.84
CA ALA A 308 7.54 -25.62 9.66
C ALA A 308 6.12 -25.04 9.48
N PHE A 309 5.97 -23.71 9.42
CA PHE A 309 4.69 -23.05 9.18
C PHE A 309 4.18 -23.35 7.77
N GLN A 310 5.03 -23.21 6.75
CA GLN A 310 4.68 -23.51 5.37
C GLN A 310 4.31 -24.99 5.17
N THR A 311 5.01 -25.92 5.84
CA THR A 311 4.65 -27.36 5.83
C THR A 311 3.26 -27.58 6.43
N TRP A 312 2.95 -26.97 7.58
CA TRP A 312 1.60 -27.01 8.16
C TRP A 312 0.55 -26.38 7.25
N LEU A 313 0.84 -25.22 6.65
CA LEU A 313 -0.08 -24.52 5.75
C LEU A 313 -0.44 -25.39 4.54
N THR A 314 0.52 -26.13 3.96
CA THR A 314 0.27 -27.11 2.89
C THR A 314 -0.48 -28.39 3.34
N SER A 315 -0.76 -28.54 4.64
CA SER A 315 -1.61 -29.62 5.18
C SER A 315 -3.07 -29.20 5.43
N VAL A 316 -3.35 -27.89 5.41
CA VAL A 316 -4.71 -27.35 5.40
C VAL A 316 -5.29 -27.54 3.99
N ALA A 317 -6.51 -28.05 3.88
CA ALA A 317 -7.07 -28.50 2.60
C ALA A 317 -7.47 -27.34 1.66
N GLU A 318 -7.96 -26.24 2.25
CA GLU A 318 -8.35 -25.02 1.55
C GLU A 318 -7.71 -23.81 2.25
N VAL A 319 -6.87 -23.07 1.52
CA VAL A 319 -6.18 -21.87 2.04
C VAL A 319 -6.40 -20.72 1.07
N TYR A 320 -6.94 -19.62 1.59
CA TYR A 320 -7.18 -18.37 0.88
C TYR A 320 -6.45 -17.24 1.60
N GLY A 321 -5.35 -16.76 1.01
CA GLY A 321 -4.51 -15.71 1.59
C GLY A 321 -3.08 -15.83 1.10
N GLU A 322 -2.26 -14.82 1.38
CA GLU A 322 -0.91 -14.71 0.82
C GLU A 322 0.17 -15.10 1.83
N THR A 323 1.23 -15.73 1.33
CA THR A 323 2.48 -15.86 2.09
C THR A 323 3.20 -14.51 2.06
N CYS A 324 3.64 -14.02 3.23
CA CYS A 324 4.28 -12.71 3.36
C CYS A 324 5.30 -12.49 2.25
N SER A 325 5.29 -11.35 1.58
CA SER A 325 6.37 -11.00 0.65
C SER A 325 7.70 -11.00 1.39
N VAL A 326 8.75 -11.56 0.80
CA VAL A 326 10.07 -10.95 1.01
C VAL A 326 10.06 -9.66 0.21
N ASP A 327 10.77 -8.66 0.69
CA ASP A 327 11.12 -7.51 -0.15
C ASP A 327 11.80 -8.09 -1.40
N ARG A 328 11.38 -7.70 -2.61
CA ARG A 328 11.86 -8.32 -3.87
C ARG A 328 13.39 -8.31 -3.92
N PHE A 329 13.97 -7.25 -3.39
CA PHE A 329 15.39 -7.08 -3.13
C PHE A 329 15.56 -6.72 -1.64
N PRO A 330 16.33 -7.47 -0.84
CA PRO A 330 16.63 -7.11 0.54
C PRO A 330 17.57 -5.90 0.61
N SER A 331 17.71 -5.30 1.79
CA SER A 331 18.72 -4.28 2.04
C SER A 331 20.14 -4.81 1.81
N HIS A 332 20.98 -3.98 1.19
CA HIS A 332 22.36 -4.28 0.84
C HIS A 332 23.28 -3.16 1.35
N LEU A 333 24.19 -3.50 2.25
CA LEU A 333 24.99 -2.56 3.04
C LEU A 333 26.46 -3.02 3.13
N GLY A 334 27.36 -2.08 3.41
CA GLY A 334 28.77 -2.33 3.75
C GLY A 334 29.70 -2.65 2.59
N ALA A 335 29.22 -2.77 1.34
CA ALA A 335 30.04 -3.10 0.18
C ALA A 335 29.49 -2.51 -1.13
N ARG A 336 30.29 -1.69 -1.82
CA ARG A 336 29.99 -1.22 -3.18
C ARG A 336 29.95 -2.39 -4.17
N ILE A 337 28.89 -2.48 -4.97
CA ILE A 337 28.81 -3.40 -6.11
C ILE A 337 29.01 -2.58 -7.39
N ALA A 338 30.16 -2.79 -8.03
CA ALA A 338 30.50 -2.10 -9.27
C ALA A 338 29.68 -2.59 -10.46
N CYS A 339 29.32 -1.69 -11.37
CA CYS A 339 28.59 -2.02 -12.59
C CYS A 339 29.52 -2.72 -13.59
N ALA A 340 29.42 -4.04 -13.68
CA ALA A 340 30.33 -4.87 -14.48
C ALA A 340 29.54 -5.86 -15.35
N GLY A 341 29.85 -5.88 -16.66
CA GLY A 341 29.16 -6.76 -17.60
C GLY A 341 27.66 -6.47 -17.79
N GLY A 342 27.23 -5.24 -17.48
CA GLY A 342 25.83 -4.80 -17.57
C GLY A 342 24.97 -5.03 -16.32
N LYS A 343 25.57 -5.48 -15.21
CA LYS A 343 24.85 -5.67 -13.92
C LYS A 343 25.63 -5.18 -12.71
N ALA A 344 24.88 -4.79 -11.68
CA ALA A 344 25.36 -4.45 -10.34
C ALA A 344 24.61 -5.34 -9.33
N GLY A 345 25.05 -6.60 -9.20
CA GLY A 345 24.28 -7.63 -8.49
C GLY A 345 23.24 -8.23 -9.42
N GLU A 346 21.97 -8.14 -9.06
CA GLU A 346 20.85 -8.56 -9.92
C GLU A 346 20.31 -7.44 -10.83
N PHE A 347 20.44 -6.17 -10.39
CA PHE A 347 20.08 -4.95 -11.11
C PHE A 347 20.85 -4.79 -12.42
N GLU A 348 20.16 -4.35 -13.48
CA GLU A 348 20.78 -4.03 -14.78
C GLU A 348 21.35 -2.62 -14.73
N CYS A 349 22.55 -2.38 -15.28
CA CYS A 349 23.20 -1.08 -15.15
C CYS A 349 24.15 -0.78 -16.33
N LYS A 350 24.44 0.51 -16.49
CA LYS A 350 25.47 1.04 -17.39
C LYS A 350 26.08 2.26 -16.73
N GLY A 351 27.35 2.19 -16.31
CA GLY A 351 28.07 3.36 -15.78
C GLY A 351 27.54 3.92 -14.44
N VAL A 352 26.72 3.16 -13.71
CA VAL A 352 26.21 3.52 -12.38
C VAL A 352 26.41 2.34 -11.43
N ASP A 353 27.21 2.54 -10.38
CA ASP A 353 27.50 1.53 -9.36
C ASP A 353 26.47 1.60 -8.21
N LEU A 354 26.15 0.46 -7.62
CA LEU A 354 25.34 0.40 -6.39
C LEU A 354 26.26 0.58 -5.17
N LEU A 355 26.04 1.62 -4.37
CA LEU A 355 26.74 1.80 -3.10
C LEU A 355 26.03 1.09 -1.96
N SER A 356 24.71 1.27 -1.85
CA SER A 356 23.84 0.60 -0.89
C SER A 356 22.37 0.63 -1.32
N HIS A 357 21.57 -0.24 -0.70
CA HIS A 357 20.11 -0.31 -0.85
C HIS A 357 19.48 -0.51 0.54
N LEU A 358 18.42 0.24 0.86
CA LEU A 358 17.57 0.01 2.02
C LEU A 358 16.16 -0.33 1.55
N SER A 359 15.64 -1.49 1.93
CA SER A 359 14.29 -1.86 1.57
C SER A 359 13.25 -0.94 2.23
N LYS A 360 12.05 -0.85 1.65
CA LYS A 360 10.98 -0.04 2.25
C LYS A 360 10.69 -0.44 3.72
N ARG A 361 10.83 -1.72 4.07
CA ARG A 361 10.64 -2.23 5.43
C ARG A 361 11.73 -1.82 6.40
N ASP A 362 13.00 -1.81 5.98
CA ASP A 362 14.10 -1.34 6.82
C ASP A 362 14.09 0.19 7.00
N MET A 363 13.35 0.92 6.15
CA MET A 363 12.93 2.33 6.35
C MET A 363 11.59 2.47 7.12
N GLY A 364 11.12 1.40 7.77
CA GLY A 364 9.90 1.41 8.58
C GLY A 364 8.63 1.70 7.77
N ALA A 365 8.51 1.15 6.55
CA ALA A 365 7.22 1.03 5.85
C ALA A 365 6.54 -0.29 6.22
N GLU A 366 5.22 -0.24 6.43
CA GLU A 366 4.38 -1.43 6.56
C GLU A 366 4.24 -2.17 5.21
N PRO A 367 3.88 -3.46 5.18
CA PRO A 367 3.89 -4.27 3.96
C PRO A 367 3.16 -3.65 2.75
N ARG A 368 2.02 -2.99 2.99
CA ARG A 368 1.22 -2.29 1.97
C ARG A 368 1.70 -0.89 1.63
N ILE A 369 2.43 -0.22 2.52
CA ILE A 369 2.85 1.17 2.31
C ILE A 369 3.96 1.20 1.27
N LEU A 370 3.83 2.06 0.26
CA LEU A 370 4.86 2.35 -0.73
C LEU A 370 5.77 3.51 -0.28
N VAL A 371 6.96 3.60 -0.88
CA VAL A 371 7.73 4.85 -0.94
C VAL A 371 7.34 5.66 -2.18
N ASN A 372 7.37 6.99 -2.09
CA ASN A 372 7.06 7.90 -3.21
C ASN A 372 8.22 8.90 -3.43
N ASP A 373 8.01 10.21 -3.39
CA ASP A 373 9.04 11.17 -3.82
C ASP A 373 10.25 11.24 -2.89
N ILE A 374 11.34 11.84 -3.38
CA ILE A 374 12.61 11.92 -2.67
C ILE A 374 13.29 13.28 -2.85
N TRP A 375 13.74 13.83 -1.73
CA TRP A 375 14.62 15.00 -1.72
C TRP A 375 15.87 14.75 -0.89
N GLY A 376 16.83 15.66 -0.98
CA GLY A 376 18.06 15.62 -0.19
C GLY A 376 18.27 16.90 0.61
N TRP A 377 18.91 16.76 1.78
CA TRP A 377 19.45 17.87 2.55
C TRP A 377 20.91 17.62 2.86
N THR A 378 21.77 18.62 2.59
CA THR A 378 23.13 18.66 3.14
C THR A 378 23.15 19.66 4.28
N ASP A 379 23.42 19.21 5.50
CA ASP A 379 23.49 20.09 6.66
C ASP A 379 24.63 21.11 6.51
N PRO A 380 24.36 22.43 6.50
CA PRO A 380 25.39 23.45 6.28
C PRO A 380 26.41 23.57 7.43
N GLU A 381 26.13 23.02 8.62
CA GLU A 381 27.05 23.03 9.76
C GLU A 381 27.87 21.75 9.87
N THR A 382 27.27 20.57 9.66
CA THR A 382 27.96 19.28 9.82
C THR A 382 28.46 18.66 8.51
N ASN A 383 27.93 19.09 7.36
CA ASN A 383 28.10 18.45 6.05
C ASN A 383 27.65 16.97 6.01
N GLN A 384 26.75 16.55 6.91
CA GLN A 384 26.02 15.30 6.76
C GLN A 384 25.00 15.42 5.61
N GLU A 385 24.87 14.36 4.82
CA GLU A 385 23.94 14.25 3.70
C GLU A 385 22.78 13.32 4.09
N TYR A 386 21.54 13.79 3.96
CA TYR A 386 20.33 13.07 4.38
C TYR A 386 19.36 12.93 3.21
N ALA A 387 18.92 11.70 2.93
CA ALA A 387 17.81 11.42 2.05
C ALA A 387 16.49 11.57 2.81
N LEU A 388 15.56 12.30 2.21
CA LEU A 388 14.21 12.59 2.70
C LEU A 388 13.26 11.79 1.80
N VAL A 389 12.86 10.60 2.24
CA VAL A 389 12.14 9.62 1.41
C VAL A 389 10.66 9.63 1.82
N GLY A 390 9.79 10.03 0.89
CA GLY A 390 8.36 9.98 1.10
C GLY A 390 7.85 8.53 1.23
N LYS A 391 6.85 8.36 2.08
CA LYS A 391 6.00 7.17 2.19
C LYS A 391 4.54 7.63 2.14
N GLU A 392 3.63 6.72 1.84
CA GLU A 392 2.23 7.13 1.68
C GLU A 392 1.63 7.73 2.97
N ASN A 393 2.08 7.32 4.15
CA ASN A 393 1.60 7.79 5.47
C ASN A 393 2.61 8.68 6.25
N SER A 394 3.81 8.95 5.72
CA SER A 394 4.90 9.58 6.47
C SER A 394 6.09 10.00 5.58
N VAL A 395 7.14 10.59 6.14
CA VAL A 395 8.45 10.77 5.48
C VAL A 395 9.51 10.04 6.31
N ALA A 396 10.25 9.11 5.70
CA ALA A 396 11.43 8.49 6.29
C ALA A 396 12.65 9.42 6.15
N LEU A 397 13.40 9.57 7.25
CA LEU A 397 14.59 10.41 7.32
C LEU A 397 15.82 9.49 7.44
N VAL A 398 16.69 9.50 6.44
CA VAL A 398 17.83 8.58 6.31
C VAL A 398 19.13 9.37 6.21
N ASP A 399 20.08 9.14 7.11
CA ASP A 399 21.46 9.60 6.96
C ASP A 399 22.17 8.76 5.89
N VAL A 400 22.63 9.39 4.81
CA VAL A 400 23.37 8.75 3.70
C VAL A 400 24.84 9.18 3.65
N THR A 401 25.34 9.85 4.70
CA THR A 401 26.73 10.35 4.80
C THR A 401 27.76 9.22 4.71
N ASP A 402 27.47 8.06 5.30
CA ASP A 402 28.12 6.80 4.93
C ASP A 402 27.30 6.13 3.83
N GLN A 403 27.70 6.36 2.59
CA GLN A 403 27.02 5.89 1.38
C GLN A 403 26.93 4.36 1.28
N LEU A 404 27.76 3.61 2.02
CA LEU A 404 27.72 2.15 2.08
C LEU A 404 26.87 1.65 3.23
N ASN A 405 26.68 2.46 4.28
CA ASN A 405 25.94 2.10 5.49
C ASN A 405 24.91 3.20 5.86
N PRO A 406 23.97 3.55 4.96
CA PRO A 406 22.92 4.52 5.28
C PRO A 406 22.10 4.09 6.50
N VAL A 407 21.73 5.06 7.34
CA VAL A 407 21.05 4.82 8.62
C VAL A 407 19.69 5.50 8.62
N TYR A 408 18.63 4.69 8.62
CA TYR A 408 17.27 5.15 8.86
C TYR A 408 17.15 5.68 10.30
N LEU A 409 16.92 7.00 10.43
CA LEU A 409 16.85 7.69 11.72
C LEU A 409 15.44 7.66 12.31
N GLY A 410 14.41 7.55 11.46
CA GLY A 410 13.02 7.61 11.89
C GLY A 410 12.06 8.19 10.87
N SER A 411 10.80 8.31 11.26
CA SER A 411 9.72 8.85 10.41
C SER A 411 9.08 10.11 10.99
N LEU A 412 8.74 11.05 10.12
CA LEU A 412 7.77 12.12 10.37
C LEU A 412 6.40 11.67 9.83
N PRO A 413 5.38 11.43 10.67
CA PRO A 413 4.03 11.05 10.20
C PRO A 413 3.31 12.15 9.40
N SER A 414 2.28 11.75 8.63
CA SER A 414 1.23 12.67 8.16
C SER A 414 0.70 13.53 9.31
N HIS A 415 0.28 14.77 9.02
CA HIS A 415 -0.39 15.64 9.99
C HIS A 415 -1.72 15.04 10.46
N ASP A 416 -2.47 14.47 9.51
CA ASP A 416 -3.63 13.63 9.76
C ASP A 416 -3.21 12.14 9.77
N PRO A 417 -3.29 11.43 10.90
CA PRO A 417 -2.88 10.02 11.00
C PRO A 417 -3.70 9.04 10.14
N GLU A 418 -4.90 9.42 9.70
CA GLU A 418 -5.74 8.60 8.82
C GLU A 418 -5.41 8.85 7.33
N ALA A 419 -4.63 9.89 7.03
CA ALA A 419 -4.29 10.28 5.66
C ALA A 419 -3.14 9.47 5.07
N VAL A 420 -3.50 8.51 4.21
CA VAL A 420 -2.60 7.80 3.29
C VAL A 420 -2.70 8.47 1.91
N ALA A 421 -1.56 8.90 1.35
CA ALA A 421 -1.49 9.61 0.08
C ALA A 421 -0.39 9.03 -0.82
N ILE A 422 -0.78 8.48 -1.97
CA ILE A 422 0.15 7.93 -2.97
C ILE A 422 1.12 9.00 -3.46
N TRP A 423 0.64 10.24 -3.64
CA TRP A 423 1.48 11.41 -3.90
C TRP A 423 1.78 12.18 -2.62
N ARG A 424 3.07 12.25 -2.28
CA ARG A 424 3.65 13.10 -1.23
C ARG A 424 4.97 13.63 -1.75
N ASP A 425 5.14 14.94 -1.67
CA ASP A 425 6.34 15.65 -2.11
C ASP A 425 6.93 16.46 -0.96
N MET A 426 8.24 16.64 -0.97
CA MET A 426 8.97 17.48 -0.04
C MET A 426 10.10 18.25 -0.71
N LYS A 427 10.29 19.51 -0.29
CA LYS A 427 11.46 20.32 -0.64
C LYS A 427 12.05 20.93 0.61
N VAL A 428 13.27 21.45 0.50
CA VAL A 428 14.00 22.04 1.63
C VAL A 428 14.35 23.49 1.33
N TYR A 429 14.23 24.34 2.36
CA TYR A 429 14.76 25.70 2.33
C TYR A 429 15.49 26.00 3.64
N ARG A 430 16.77 26.39 3.52
CA ARG A 430 17.72 26.52 4.64
C ARG A 430 17.85 25.19 5.41
N ASN A 431 17.27 25.10 6.60
CA ASN A 431 17.24 23.89 7.44
C ASN A 431 15.81 23.38 7.69
N HIS A 432 14.82 23.80 6.90
CA HIS A 432 13.43 23.36 7.07
C HIS A 432 12.97 22.57 5.85
N MET A 433 12.42 21.38 6.09
CA MET A 433 11.69 20.59 5.10
C MET A 433 10.23 21.06 5.08
N PHE A 434 9.68 21.21 3.89
CA PHE A 434 8.28 21.53 3.62
C PHE A 434 7.68 20.33 2.89
N VAL A 435 6.59 19.76 3.41
CA VAL A 435 5.96 18.52 2.90
C VAL A 435 4.51 18.78 2.54
N VAL A 436 4.06 18.29 1.39
CA VAL A 436 2.65 18.27 0.96
C VAL A 436 2.22 16.85 0.60
N ALA A 437 0.92 16.60 0.58
CA ALA A 437 0.33 15.31 0.21
C ALA A 437 -1.04 15.49 -0.46
N ASP A 438 -1.33 14.71 -1.50
CA ASP A 438 -2.63 14.73 -2.21
C ASP A 438 -3.67 13.82 -1.52
N ALA A 439 -3.84 14.01 -0.21
CA ALA A 439 -4.80 13.32 0.64
C ALA A 439 -6.20 13.96 0.51
N GLN A 440 -6.90 13.71 -0.59
CA GLN A 440 -8.19 14.36 -0.87
C GLN A 440 -9.27 13.93 0.14
N GLY A 441 -9.81 14.90 0.87
CA GLY A 441 -10.74 14.69 1.98
C GLY A 441 -10.14 14.98 3.36
N HIS A 442 -8.81 15.03 3.47
CA HIS A 442 -8.07 15.31 4.71
C HIS A 442 -7.53 16.75 4.74
N GLU A 443 -7.22 17.26 5.93
CA GLU A 443 -6.66 18.61 6.16
C GLU A 443 -5.19 18.56 6.60
N ASN A 444 -4.32 17.93 5.81
CA ASN A 444 -2.88 17.85 6.11
C ASN A 444 -2.15 19.19 6.00
N GLY A 445 -2.64 20.11 5.16
CA GLY A 445 -1.98 21.38 4.87
C GLY A 445 -0.64 21.19 4.17
N MET A 446 0.32 22.06 4.50
CA MET A 446 1.74 21.84 4.25
C MET A 446 2.46 21.74 5.60
N GLN A 447 3.09 20.60 5.87
CA GLN A 447 3.85 20.35 7.09
C GLN A 447 5.24 21.01 6.98
N ILE A 448 5.76 21.57 8.08
CA ILE A 448 7.11 22.13 8.15
C ILE A 448 7.90 21.45 9.27
N PHE A 449 9.10 20.98 8.97
CA PHE A 449 9.97 20.28 9.92
C PHE A 449 11.39 20.88 9.94
N ASP A 450 11.86 21.31 11.11
CA ASP A 450 13.24 21.74 11.33
C ASP A 450 14.18 20.53 11.33
N LEU A 451 14.98 20.43 10.26
CA LEU A 451 15.93 19.34 10.03
C LEU A 451 17.14 19.39 10.98
N THR A 452 17.40 20.51 11.67
CA THR A 452 18.50 20.57 12.66
C THR A 452 18.27 19.62 13.85
N GLN A 453 17.02 19.19 14.07
CA GLN A 453 16.67 18.14 15.04
C GLN A 453 17.41 16.81 14.77
N LEU A 454 17.76 16.50 13.51
CA LEU A 454 18.50 15.29 13.14
C LEU A 454 19.92 15.22 13.74
N ARG A 455 20.53 16.38 14.02
CA ARG A 455 21.91 16.47 14.56
C ARG A 455 22.07 15.87 15.96
N GLY A 456 20.97 15.74 16.72
CA GLY A 456 20.96 15.30 18.12
C GLY A 456 20.41 13.90 18.35
N VAL A 457 20.08 13.15 17.30
CA VAL A 457 19.43 11.83 17.42
C VAL A 457 20.41 10.78 17.96
N ASP A 458 20.03 10.10 19.06
CA ASP A 458 20.82 9.00 19.60
C ASP A 458 20.66 7.74 18.73
N ARG A 459 21.77 7.31 18.12
CA ARG A 459 21.79 6.11 17.27
C ARG A 459 21.52 4.81 18.05
N ALA A 460 21.56 4.84 19.39
CA ALA A 460 21.21 3.70 20.24
C ALA A 460 19.68 3.55 20.49
N SER A 461 18.86 4.55 20.14
CA SER A 461 17.40 4.54 20.35
C SER A 461 16.59 4.64 19.05
N LEU A 462 17.16 4.23 17.91
CA LEU A 462 16.48 4.25 16.61
C LEU A 462 15.46 3.11 16.47
N PRO A 463 14.40 3.27 15.65
CA PRO A 463 14.03 4.48 14.92
C PRO A 463 13.25 5.49 15.79
N THR A 464 13.35 6.78 15.44
CA THR A 464 12.63 7.88 16.11
C THR A 464 11.29 8.16 15.43
N THR A 465 10.23 8.49 16.20
CA THR A 465 9.05 9.15 15.64
C THR A 465 9.19 10.65 15.84
N PHE A 466 9.34 11.38 14.74
CA PHE A 466 9.47 12.84 14.74
C PHE A 466 8.08 13.51 14.74
N ILE A 467 8.05 14.78 15.14
CA ILE A 467 6.86 15.64 15.13
C ILE A 467 7.17 16.87 14.27
N GLU A 468 6.21 17.34 13.51
CA GLU A 468 6.31 18.58 12.73
C GLU A 468 6.55 19.80 13.64
N THR A 469 7.26 20.79 13.11
CA THR A 469 7.62 22.03 13.81
C THR A 469 6.53 23.10 13.64
N ALA A 470 5.87 23.12 12.48
CA ALA A 470 4.72 23.97 12.18
C ALA A 470 3.87 23.34 11.05
N ASN A 471 2.66 23.86 10.83
CA ASN A 471 1.77 23.45 9.73
C ASN A 471 1.07 24.66 9.11
N TYR A 472 0.94 24.67 7.78
CA TYR A 472 0.28 25.73 7.01
C TYR A 472 -1.09 25.28 6.49
N GLN A 473 -2.14 25.71 7.18
CA GLN A 473 -3.54 25.25 7.01
C GLN A 473 -4.41 26.17 6.12
N GLU A 474 -3.82 26.96 5.20
CA GLU A 474 -4.61 27.71 4.20
C GLU A 474 -5.02 26.83 3.00
N ILE A 475 -4.37 25.69 2.82
CA ILE A 475 -4.76 24.56 1.96
C ILE A 475 -5.07 23.34 2.84
N GLY A 476 -5.73 22.30 2.28
CA GLY A 476 -5.94 21.01 2.94
C GLY A 476 -5.05 19.89 2.39
N SER A 477 -4.82 19.90 1.08
CA SER A 477 -3.92 19.00 0.33
C SER A 477 -3.27 19.77 -0.83
N ALA A 478 -2.14 19.29 -1.31
CA ALA A 478 -1.47 19.76 -2.53
C ALA A 478 -0.64 18.61 -3.12
N HIS A 479 -0.42 18.64 -4.43
CA HIS A 479 0.19 17.53 -5.15
C HIS A 479 1.72 17.60 -5.09
N ASN A 480 2.28 18.73 -5.53
CA ASN A 480 3.72 19.04 -5.48
C ASN A 480 3.96 20.38 -4.77
N VAL A 481 5.18 20.53 -4.25
CA VAL A 481 5.74 21.78 -3.71
C VAL A 481 7.07 22.07 -4.39
N PHE A 482 7.23 23.30 -4.88
CA PHE A 482 8.53 23.86 -5.24
C PHE A 482 8.89 24.97 -4.25
N VAL A 483 10.16 25.08 -3.85
CA VAL A 483 10.62 26.19 -3.01
C VAL A 483 11.83 26.87 -3.65
N HIS A 484 11.66 28.14 -4.01
CA HIS A 484 12.70 28.91 -4.69
C HIS A 484 13.67 29.50 -3.65
N GLU A 485 14.86 28.91 -3.53
CA GLU A 485 15.80 29.25 -2.46
C GLU A 485 16.35 30.69 -2.52
N GLU A 486 16.47 31.31 -3.69
CA GLU A 486 16.95 32.70 -3.81
C GLU A 486 15.94 33.71 -3.24
N THR A 487 14.64 33.46 -3.40
CA THR A 487 13.58 34.42 -2.99
C THR A 487 12.86 34.03 -1.70
N GLY A 488 12.88 32.75 -1.33
CA GLY A 488 12.19 32.21 -0.15
C GLY A 488 10.68 32.10 -0.30
N TYR A 489 10.18 31.90 -1.52
CA TYR A 489 8.78 31.60 -1.80
C TYR A 489 8.60 30.12 -2.13
N ALA A 490 7.56 29.51 -1.58
CA ALA A 490 7.07 28.20 -1.95
C ALA A 490 5.87 28.33 -2.91
N TYR A 491 5.78 27.40 -3.86
CA TYR A 491 4.77 27.34 -4.90
C TYR A 491 4.13 25.94 -4.83
N LEU A 492 2.86 25.88 -4.45
CA LEU A 492 2.14 24.61 -4.23
C LEU A 492 1.24 24.32 -5.42
N ALA A 493 1.47 23.21 -6.10
CA ALA A 493 0.72 22.76 -7.27
C ALA A 493 -0.42 21.81 -6.89
N GLY A 494 -1.44 21.71 -7.75
CA GLY A 494 -2.59 20.82 -7.57
C GLY A 494 -3.44 21.05 -6.30
N SER A 495 -3.32 22.22 -5.66
CA SER A 495 -3.87 22.50 -4.31
C SER A 495 -5.39 22.25 -4.18
N ARG A 496 -5.82 21.74 -3.02
CA ARG A 496 -7.24 21.45 -2.69
C ARG A 496 -7.54 21.67 -1.20
N GLY A 497 -8.81 21.86 -0.87
CA GLY A 497 -9.31 21.95 0.52
C GLY A 497 -8.82 23.16 1.33
N GLY A 498 -8.96 23.07 2.65
CA GLY A 498 -8.56 24.11 3.60
C GLY A 498 -9.33 25.42 3.40
N ARG A 499 -8.65 26.56 3.60
CA ARG A 499 -9.24 27.90 3.49
C ARG A 499 -9.40 28.41 2.05
N GLY A 500 -8.94 27.62 1.06
CA GLY A 500 -9.46 27.63 -0.31
C GLY A 500 -9.27 28.93 -1.09
N ARG A 501 -8.01 29.34 -1.35
CA ARG A 501 -7.71 30.60 -2.06
C ARG A 501 -7.46 30.44 -3.57
N CYS A 502 -6.63 29.48 -3.98
CA CYS A 502 -6.11 29.38 -5.35
C CYS A 502 -6.62 28.18 -6.17
N GLY A 503 -7.68 27.50 -5.70
CA GLY A 503 -8.20 26.29 -6.36
C GLY A 503 -7.08 25.31 -6.70
N VAL A 504 -7.15 24.71 -7.88
CA VAL A 504 -6.14 23.78 -8.42
C VAL A 504 -4.99 24.47 -9.20
N GLY A 505 -4.88 25.80 -9.12
CA GLY A 505 -3.76 26.54 -9.69
C GLY A 505 -2.52 26.50 -8.80
N LEU A 506 -1.58 27.42 -9.04
CA LEU A 506 -0.45 27.63 -8.13
C LEU A 506 -0.89 28.45 -6.92
N HIS A 507 -0.67 27.91 -5.73
CA HIS A 507 -0.85 28.60 -4.46
C HIS A 507 0.51 29.03 -3.91
N ILE A 508 0.76 30.34 -3.82
CA ILE A 508 2.08 30.92 -3.53
C ILE A 508 2.17 31.34 -2.06
N VAL A 509 3.25 30.93 -1.39
CA VAL A 509 3.48 31.10 0.05
C VAL A 509 4.84 31.74 0.31
N ASP A 510 4.88 32.76 1.15
CA ASP A 510 6.13 33.32 1.71
C ASP A 510 6.60 32.41 2.85
N VAL A 511 7.76 31.77 2.67
CA VAL A 511 8.37 30.84 3.64
C VAL A 511 9.69 31.40 4.22
N ARG A 512 9.91 32.72 4.11
CA ARG A 512 11.13 33.38 4.64
C ARG A 512 11.24 33.33 6.16
N ASP A 513 10.11 33.19 6.85
CA ASP A 513 9.97 32.66 8.21
C ASP A 513 9.26 31.30 8.15
N PRO A 514 10.00 30.17 8.19
CA PRO A 514 9.42 28.82 8.13
C PRO A 514 8.45 28.47 9.25
N LEU A 515 8.47 29.20 10.38
CA LEU A 515 7.58 28.95 11.52
C LEU A 515 6.24 29.68 11.38
N ASN A 516 6.19 30.73 10.54
CA ASN A 516 4.99 31.53 10.28
C ASN A 516 4.80 31.76 8.77
N PRO A 517 4.69 30.70 7.94
CA PRO A 517 4.52 30.85 6.50
C PRO A 517 3.20 31.58 6.17
N THR A 518 3.24 32.53 5.23
CA THR A 518 2.08 33.38 4.91
C THR A 518 1.67 33.31 3.45
N PHE A 519 0.37 33.46 3.19
CA PHE A 519 -0.16 33.50 1.83
C PHE A 519 0.35 34.73 1.05
N ALA A 520 0.95 34.51 -0.12
CA ALA A 520 1.54 35.56 -0.96
C ALA A 520 0.72 35.85 -2.23
N GLY A 521 0.05 34.85 -2.82
CA GLY A 521 -0.75 35.03 -4.03
C GLY A 521 -1.17 33.73 -4.71
N CYS A 522 -1.84 33.86 -5.86
CA CYS A 522 -2.26 32.75 -6.71
C CYS A 522 -1.80 32.98 -8.15
N HIS A 523 -1.53 31.91 -8.89
CA HIS A 523 -1.58 31.94 -10.35
C HIS A 523 -2.59 30.92 -10.89
N HIS A 524 -3.26 31.29 -11.98
CA HIS A 524 -4.29 30.50 -12.65
C HIS A 524 -4.21 30.74 -14.16
N GLU A 525 -4.10 29.68 -14.96
CA GLU A 525 -4.38 29.75 -16.39
C GLU A 525 -5.75 29.10 -16.69
N SER A 526 -6.48 29.70 -17.62
CA SER A 526 -7.84 29.32 -18.03
C SER A 526 -7.88 28.55 -19.35
N GLN A 527 -6.77 28.54 -20.09
CA GLN A 527 -6.62 27.93 -21.41
C GLN A 527 -6.03 26.51 -21.39
N VAL A 528 -5.82 25.95 -20.19
CA VAL A 528 -5.18 24.64 -19.96
C VAL A 528 -6.00 23.76 -19.03
N GLY A 529 -5.62 22.48 -18.91
CA GLY A 529 -6.22 21.52 -18.00
C GLY A 529 -7.32 20.67 -18.64
N ARG A 530 -7.50 19.46 -18.11
CA ARG A 530 -8.38 18.41 -18.65
C ARG A 530 -9.82 18.48 -18.12
N SER A 531 -10.00 18.95 -16.88
CA SER A 531 -11.28 18.77 -16.14
C SER A 531 -11.74 19.96 -15.28
N PHE A 532 -10.95 21.02 -15.14
CA PHE A 532 -11.25 22.16 -14.27
C PHE A 532 -10.99 23.49 -14.98
N SER A 533 -11.74 24.52 -14.59
CA SER A 533 -11.52 25.91 -14.98
C SER A 533 -11.53 26.76 -13.70
N PRO A 534 -10.42 27.39 -13.30
CA PRO A 534 -9.10 27.39 -13.95
C PRO A 534 -8.43 26.00 -14.00
N GLY A 535 -7.46 25.86 -14.89
CA GLY A 535 -6.75 24.61 -15.15
C GLY A 535 -5.94 24.11 -13.96
N TYR A 536 -5.72 22.80 -13.91
CA TYR A 536 -4.89 22.14 -12.92
C TYR A 536 -3.41 22.31 -13.28
N VAL A 537 -2.62 22.83 -12.34
CA VAL A 537 -1.15 22.86 -12.45
C VAL A 537 -0.60 21.65 -11.70
N HIS A 538 0.20 20.82 -12.36
CA HIS A 538 0.69 19.56 -11.81
C HIS A 538 2.01 19.74 -11.05
N ASP A 539 2.95 20.47 -11.65
CA ASP A 539 4.23 20.80 -11.05
C ASP A 539 4.72 22.18 -11.53
N VAL A 540 5.81 22.68 -10.94
CA VAL A 540 6.39 23.98 -11.29
C VAL A 540 7.87 24.06 -10.91
N GLN A 541 8.67 24.69 -11.76
CA GLN A 541 10.00 25.18 -11.40
C GLN A 541 10.03 26.70 -11.52
N CYS A 542 10.55 27.41 -10.52
CA CYS A 542 10.67 28.88 -10.53
C CYS A 542 12.12 29.32 -10.32
N VAL A 543 12.54 30.36 -11.06
CA VAL A 543 13.90 30.89 -11.05
C VAL A 543 13.92 32.42 -11.15
N ILE A 544 14.96 33.07 -10.63
CA ILE A 544 15.34 34.39 -11.15
C ILE A 544 15.92 34.17 -12.54
N TYR A 545 15.19 34.54 -13.60
CA TYR A 545 15.56 34.24 -14.97
C TYR A 545 16.84 34.98 -15.38
N ARG A 546 17.85 34.23 -15.82
CA ARG A 546 19.19 34.72 -16.23
C ARG A 546 19.53 34.32 -17.68
N GLY A 547 18.54 33.79 -18.40
CA GLY A 547 18.69 33.27 -19.75
C GLY A 547 18.74 34.35 -20.84
N PRO A 548 18.70 33.93 -22.11
CA PRO A 548 18.88 34.81 -23.27
C PRO A 548 17.85 35.93 -23.41
N ASP A 549 16.60 35.75 -22.93
CA ASP A 549 15.56 36.76 -23.09
C ASP A 549 15.77 38.00 -22.17
N ALA A 550 16.26 39.07 -22.79
CA ALA A 550 16.54 40.34 -22.12
C ALA A 550 15.28 41.08 -21.60
N THR A 551 14.07 40.68 -21.99
CA THR A 551 12.79 41.26 -21.55
C THR A 551 12.42 40.79 -20.13
N TYR A 552 12.79 39.56 -19.81
CA TYR A 552 12.48 38.89 -18.55
C TYR A 552 13.72 38.64 -17.68
N HIS A 553 14.94 38.91 -18.18
CA HIS A 553 16.18 38.82 -17.39
C HIS A 553 16.10 39.62 -16.07
N GLY A 554 16.25 38.90 -14.95
CA GLY A 554 16.17 39.43 -13.58
C GLY A 554 14.78 39.40 -12.96
N ARG A 555 13.76 38.89 -13.66
CA ARG A 555 12.42 38.61 -13.13
C ARG A 555 12.35 37.23 -12.51
N GLU A 556 11.36 37.00 -11.64
CA GLU A 556 11.05 35.66 -11.13
C GLU A 556 10.05 34.98 -12.07
N ILE A 557 10.53 34.03 -12.86
CA ILE A 557 9.76 33.30 -13.87
C ILE A 557 9.55 31.86 -13.39
N CYS A 558 8.33 31.36 -13.51
CA CYS A 558 7.97 29.97 -13.29
C CYS A 558 7.60 29.28 -14.61
N VAL A 559 8.01 28.03 -14.78
CA VAL A 559 7.58 27.14 -15.85
C VAL A 559 6.77 26.00 -15.21
N ALA A 560 5.52 25.82 -15.65
CA ALA A 560 4.48 25.10 -14.92
C ALA A 560 3.70 24.11 -15.82
N PRO A 561 4.13 22.83 -15.88
CA PRO A 561 3.35 21.73 -16.45
C PRO A 561 1.90 21.68 -15.93
N SER A 562 0.92 21.66 -16.83
CA SER A 562 -0.50 21.89 -16.51
C SER A 562 -1.44 20.95 -17.28
N GLU A 563 -1.16 19.65 -17.23
CA GLU A 563 -1.86 18.52 -17.89
C GLU A 563 -1.85 18.56 -19.44
N THR A 564 -2.31 19.65 -20.06
CA THR A 564 -2.54 19.78 -21.51
C THR A 564 -1.54 20.69 -22.22
N ALA A 565 -0.69 21.37 -21.46
CA ALA A 565 0.30 22.35 -21.91
C ALA A 565 1.28 22.65 -20.77
N ILE A 566 2.39 23.33 -21.08
CA ILE A 566 3.31 23.90 -20.09
C ILE A 566 3.14 25.43 -20.12
N ASN A 567 2.94 26.07 -18.97
CA ASN A 567 2.77 27.51 -18.88
C ASN A 567 4.07 28.21 -18.46
N ILE A 568 4.40 29.35 -19.08
CA ILE A 568 5.45 30.26 -18.60
C ILE A 568 4.77 31.44 -17.92
N VAL A 569 5.20 31.79 -16.70
CA VAL A 569 4.53 32.77 -15.84
C VAL A 569 5.54 33.73 -15.20
N ASP A 570 5.35 35.03 -15.37
CA ASP A 570 6.03 36.04 -14.56
C ASP A 570 5.31 36.17 -13.22
N VAL A 571 5.97 35.69 -12.15
CA VAL A 571 5.46 35.73 -10.78
C VAL A 571 6.13 36.81 -9.94
N THR A 572 6.89 37.73 -10.55
CA THR A 572 7.68 38.75 -9.84
C THR A 572 6.81 39.53 -8.83
N ASP A 573 5.66 40.05 -9.30
CA ASP A 573 4.58 40.49 -8.42
C ASP A 573 3.69 39.30 -8.06
N LYS A 574 3.88 38.78 -6.84
CA LYS A 574 3.11 37.65 -6.28
C LYS A 574 1.60 37.94 -6.25
N SER A 575 1.20 39.21 -6.16
CA SER A 575 -0.20 39.62 -6.10
C SER A 575 -0.85 39.84 -7.48
N ASN A 576 -0.04 39.90 -8.53
CA ASN A 576 -0.46 40.13 -9.91
C ASN A 576 0.46 39.37 -10.88
N THR A 577 0.43 38.03 -10.82
CA THR A 577 1.17 37.16 -11.75
C THR A 577 0.66 37.30 -13.18
N VAL A 578 1.53 37.13 -14.18
CA VAL A 578 1.18 37.29 -15.60
C VAL A 578 1.58 36.04 -16.39
N SER A 579 0.63 35.40 -17.08
CA SER A 579 0.94 34.38 -18.10
C SER A 579 1.75 35.03 -19.22
N VAL A 580 2.91 34.45 -19.53
CA VAL A 580 3.80 34.89 -20.61
C VAL A 580 3.45 34.12 -21.89
N ALA A 581 3.61 32.79 -21.86
CA ALA A 581 3.32 31.91 -22.99
C ALA A 581 2.73 30.57 -22.55
N VAL A 582 2.09 29.87 -23.48
CA VAL A 582 1.47 28.54 -23.29
C VAL A 582 2.05 27.58 -24.33
N MET A 583 2.99 26.74 -23.90
CA MET A 583 3.72 25.79 -24.73
C MET A 583 2.83 24.57 -25.03
N THR A 584 2.58 24.30 -26.31
CA THR A 584 1.75 23.17 -26.77
C THR A 584 2.46 22.36 -27.84
N TYR A 585 2.32 21.04 -27.79
CA TYR A 585 3.09 20.10 -28.62
C TYR A 585 2.20 19.02 -29.25
N PRO A 586 2.66 18.30 -30.30
CA PRO A 586 1.90 17.18 -30.87
C PRO A 586 1.77 16.04 -29.86
N LEU A 587 0.62 15.35 -29.86
CA LEU A 587 0.39 14.18 -28.99
C LEU A 587 0.62 14.49 -27.50
N VAL A 588 0.09 15.60 -26.97
CA VAL A 588 0.00 15.75 -25.49
C VAL A 588 -0.89 14.65 -24.94
N ALA A 589 -0.43 13.94 -23.91
CA ALA A 589 -1.34 13.24 -23.02
C ALA A 589 -1.42 13.97 -21.67
N TYR A 590 -0.34 14.00 -20.90
CA TYR A 590 -0.24 14.57 -19.57
C TYR A 590 1.12 15.22 -19.33
N SER A 591 1.22 16.51 -19.67
CA SER A 591 2.38 17.36 -19.34
C SER A 591 2.66 17.32 -17.83
N HIS A 592 3.70 16.58 -17.41
CA HIS A 592 3.90 16.11 -16.03
C HIS A 592 4.88 16.98 -15.24
N GLN A 593 6.19 16.75 -15.42
CA GLN A 593 7.28 17.50 -14.79
C GLN A 593 8.24 18.01 -15.86
N GLY A 594 9.00 19.06 -15.54
CA GLY A 594 10.13 19.50 -16.35
C GLY A 594 11.08 20.40 -15.56
N TRP A 595 12.26 20.64 -16.12
CA TRP A 595 13.36 21.33 -15.46
C TRP A 595 14.23 22.12 -16.46
N LEU A 596 14.66 23.30 -16.05
CA LEU A 596 15.52 24.21 -16.80
C LEU A 596 17.00 23.77 -16.77
N THR A 597 17.74 24.09 -17.82
CA THR A 597 19.21 24.08 -17.82
C THR A 597 19.80 25.21 -16.94
N ASP A 598 21.06 25.04 -16.50
CA ASP A 598 21.76 26.02 -15.65
C ASP A 598 21.94 27.42 -16.29
N ASP A 599 21.81 27.53 -17.62
CA ASP A 599 21.80 28.81 -18.36
C ASP A 599 20.38 29.40 -18.55
N HIS A 600 19.36 28.69 -18.07
CA HIS A 600 17.94 29.00 -18.19
C HIS A 600 17.44 29.14 -19.64
N ARG A 601 18.19 28.65 -20.64
CA ARG A 601 17.78 28.69 -22.06
C ARG A 601 16.86 27.54 -22.43
N TYR A 602 17.07 26.33 -21.92
CA TYR A 602 16.30 25.17 -22.34
C TYR A 602 15.44 24.62 -21.20
N PHE A 603 14.24 24.14 -21.54
CA PHE A 603 13.38 23.41 -20.61
C PHE A 603 13.18 21.98 -21.11
N ILE A 604 13.56 21.01 -20.29
CA ILE A 604 13.41 19.59 -20.57
C ILE A 604 12.14 19.13 -19.84
N ALA A 605 11.22 18.45 -20.52
CA ALA A 605 9.90 18.09 -19.98
C ALA A 605 9.45 16.68 -20.37
N ASN A 606 8.58 16.09 -19.55
CA ASN A 606 8.08 14.73 -19.65
C ASN A 606 6.54 14.68 -19.83
N ASP A 607 6.02 13.57 -20.36
CA ASP A 607 4.59 13.36 -20.62
C ASP A 607 4.13 11.97 -20.12
N GLU A 608 3.86 11.88 -18.83
CA GLU A 608 3.67 10.64 -18.05
C GLU A 608 2.57 9.70 -18.57
N LEU A 609 1.63 10.19 -19.39
CA LEU A 609 0.58 9.35 -19.96
C LEU A 609 0.76 9.08 -21.47
N ASP A 610 1.88 9.47 -22.08
CA ASP A 610 2.21 9.26 -23.50
C ASP A 610 2.32 7.77 -23.82
N GLU A 611 3.20 7.04 -23.12
CA GLU A 611 3.40 5.59 -23.34
C GLU A 611 2.09 4.83 -23.09
N ALA A 612 1.38 5.19 -22.02
CA ALA A 612 0.15 4.54 -21.60
C ALA A 612 -0.97 4.67 -22.64
N ASN A 613 -1.15 5.87 -23.23
CA ASN A 613 -2.22 6.16 -24.19
C ASN A 613 -1.84 5.85 -25.65
N PHE A 614 -0.57 6.02 -26.04
CA PHE A 614 -0.14 5.95 -27.43
C PHE A 614 0.68 4.70 -27.79
N ARG A 615 0.97 3.78 -26.85
CA ARG A 615 1.70 2.50 -27.08
C ARG A 615 1.31 1.71 -28.35
N ASP A 616 0.03 1.74 -28.72
CA ASP A 616 -0.54 1.00 -29.86
C ASP A 616 -0.53 1.82 -31.18
N SER A 617 0.04 3.02 -31.17
CA SER A 617 0.21 3.91 -32.32
C SER A 617 1.46 3.58 -33.15
N PHE A 618 1.36 3.75 -34.47
CA PHE A 618 2.51 3.72 -35.39
C PHE A 618 3.55 4.84 -35.13
N THR A 619 3.23 5.84 -34.30
CA THR A 619 4.16 6.89 -33.88
C THR A 619 4.97 6.55 -32.63
N PHE A 620 4.56 5.54 -31.85
CA PHE A 620 5.22 5.22 -30.58
C PHE A 620 6.59 4.57 -30.80
N ARG A 621 7.63 5.13 -30.17
CA ARG A 621 9.04 4.77 -30.40
C ARG A 621 9.77 4.26 -29.16
N GLY A 622 9.30 4.64 -27.98
CA GLY A 622 9.98 4.52 -26.71
C GLY A 622 9.53 5.64 -25.78
N THR A 623 10.05 5.66 -24.56
CA THR A 623 9.76 6.69 -23.55
C THR A 623 10.17 8.09 -24.04
N ARG A 624 9.37 9.15 -23.80
CA ARG A 624 9.45 10.41 -24.57
C ARG A 624 9.76 11.66 -23.73
N THR A 625 10.97 12.18 -23.90
CA THR A 625 11.39 13.46 -23.31
C THR A 625 11.40 14.60 -24.34
N LEU A 626 10.76 15.72 -24.00
CA LEU A 626 10.62 16.93 -24.82
C LEU A 626 11.71 17.94 -24.47
N PHE A 627 12.26 18.61 -25.49
CA PHE A 627 13.30 19.63 -25.32
C PHE A 627 12.84 20.95 -25.95
N TRP A 628 12.70 21.98 -25.12
CA TRP A 628 12.25 23.32 -25.52
C TRP A 628 13.39 24.32 -25.49
N ASP A 629 13.41 25.23 -26.47
CA ASP A 629 14.31 26.38 -26.54
C ASP A 629 13.53 27.65 -26.16
N LEU A 630 13.99 28.33 -25.12
CA LEU A 630 13.44 29.55 -24.53
C LEU A 630 14.35 30.75 -24.81
N GLU A 631 14.87 30.84 -26.05
CA GLU A 631 15.60 32.04 -26.54
C GLU A 631 14.72 33.29 -26.56
N ASP A 632 13.41 33.09 -26.75
CA ASP A 632 12.33 34.07 -26.58
C ASP A 632 11.27 33.40 -25.67
N LEU A 633 10.87 34.04 -24.57
CA LEU A 633 9.87 33.48 -23.66
C LEU A 633 8.43 33.75 -24.11
N ASP A 634 8.19 34.72 -24.99
CA ASP A 634 6.88 35.03 -25.55
C ASP A 634 6.52 34.06 -26.72
N ASP A 635 7.52 33.49 -27.42
CA ASP A 635 7.36 32.48 -28.51
C ASP A 635 8.28 31.23 -28.33
N PRO A 636 8.06 30.40 -27.28
CA PRO A 636 8.94 29.26 -26.96
C PRO A 636 8.80 28.08 -27.93
N ILE A 637 9.94 27.51 -28.36
CA ILE A 637 10.01 26.56 -29.48
C ILE A 637 10.31 25.13 -28.98
N LEU A 638 9.50 24.14 -29.40
CA LEU A 638 9.87 22.72 -29.26
C LEU A 638 11.03 22.40 -30.22
N LEU A 639 12.24 22.27 -29.69
CA LEU A 639 13.46 22.07 -30.45
C LEU A 639 13.54 20.65 -31.04
N MET A 640 13.28 19.64 -30.20
CA MET A 640 13.32 18.23 -30.57
C MET A 640 12.65 17.31 -29.53
N GLU A 641 12.46 16.05 -29.91
CA GLU A 641 11.86 15.00 -29.08
C GLU A 641 12.84 13.82 -28.95
N TYR A 642 13.25 13.48 -27.73
CA TYR A 642 14.07 12.30 -27.45
C TYR A 642 13.15 11.09 -27.24
N PHE A 643 13.54 9.94 -27.80
CA PHE A 643 12.86 8.67 -27.57
C PHE A 643 13.87 7.66 -27.03
N SER A 644 13.63 7.21 -25.80
CA SER A 644 14.44 6.22 -25.09
C SER A 644 14.41 4.84 -25.78
N PRO A 645 15.45 4.00 -25.64
CA PRO A 645 15.37 2.60 -26.05
C PRO A 645 14.39 1.77 -25.21
N VAL A 646 14.03 2.20 -23.99
CA VAL A 646 12.97 1.58 -23.18
C VAL A 646 11.59 2.15 -23.52
N LYS A 647 10.54 1.52 -22.97
CA LYS A 647 9.12 1.84 -23.23
C LYS A 647 8.31 2.06 -21.97
N THR A 648 8.96 2.10 -20.81
CA THR A 648 8.28 2.30 -19.54
C THR A 648 7.98 3.78 -19.33
N ILE A 649 6.99 4.11 -18.52
CA ILE A 649 6.54 5.50 -18.34
C ILE A 649 7.65 6.33 -17.69
N ASP A 650 7.90 7.53 -18.20
CA ASP A 650 8.70 8.54 -17.50
C ASP A 650 7.84 9.31 -16.50
N HIS A 651 8.46 9.71 -15.38
CA HIS A 651 7.78 10.39 -14.28
C HIS A 651 8.54 11.67 -13.93
N ASN A 652 9.48 11.60 -12.99
CA ASN A 652 10.28 12.76 -12.56
C ASN A 652 11.58 12.92 -13.35
N LEU A 653 12.02 14.17 -13.55
CA LEU A 653 13.28 14.53 -14.19
C LEU A 653 13.96 15.73 -13.54
N TYR A 654 15.29 15.69 -13.45
CA TYR A 654 16.11 16.79 -12.92
C TYR A 654 17.34 17.03 -13.79
N VAL A 655 17.67 18.31 -14.04
CA VAL A 655 18.93 18.70 -14.70
C VAL A 655 19.96 19.09 -13.66
N ARG A 656 21.19 18.59 -13.82
CA ARG A 656 22.37 19.08 -13.11
C ARG A 656 23.55 19.11 -14.08
N GLU A 657 24.16 20.27 -14.24
CA GLU A 657 25.28 20.46 -15.19
C GLU A 657 24.82 20.02 -16.60
N ASN A 658 25.64 19.28 -17.34
CA ASN A 658 25.28 18.77 -18.69
C ASN A 658 24.43 17.48 -18.66
N TYR A 659 23.76 17.13 -17.56
CA TYR A 659 23.08 15.84 -17.41
C TYR A 659 21.61 15.94 -16.97
N VAL A 660 20.74 15.17 -17.63
CA VAL A 660 19.35 14.94 -17.21
C VAL A 660 19.25 13.58 -16.52
N TYR A 661 18.71 13.58 -15.31
CA TYR A 661 18.44 12.39 -14.51
C TYR A 661 16.94 12.10 -14.57
N LEU A 662 16.56 11.06 -15.31
CA LEU A 662 15.18 10.63 -15.54
C LEU A 662 14.84 9.47 -14.60
N SER A 663 13.69 9.54 -13.95
CA SER A 663 13.15 8.51 -13.07
C SER A 663 11.96 7.87 -13.77
N ASN A 664 12.11 6.60 -14.18
CA ASN A 664 11.10 5.89 -14.95
C ASN A 664 10.53 4.73 -14.13
N TYR A 665 9.20 4.61 -14.14
CA TYR A 665 8.50 3.43 -13.63
C TYR A 665 9.02 2.16 -14.32
N GLU A 666 8.97 1.02 -13.64
CA GLU A 666 9.30 -0.33 -14.13
C GLU A 666 10.70 -0.49 -14.79
N SER A 667 11.58 0.53 -14.76
CA SER A 667 12.92 0.45 -15.35
C SER A 667 13.98 1.42 -14.77
N GLY A 668 13.66 2.22 -13.74
CA GLY A 668 14.66 2.88 -12.90
C GLY A 668 15.23 4.20 -13.42
N LEU A 669 16.49 4.48 -13.03
CA LEU A 669 17.20 5.73 -13.32
C LEU A 669 17.85 5.67 -14.72
N ARG A 670 17.55 6.65 -15.58
CA ARG A 670 18.24 6.89 -16.87
C ARG A 670 18.98 8.23 -16.81
N ILE A 671 20.16 8.32 -17.43
CA ILE A 671 20.99 9.53 -17.42
C ILE A 671 21.38 9.91 -18.85
N LEU A 672 20.88 11.07 -19.31
CA LEU A 672 21.21 11.66 -20.61
C LEU A 672 22.31 12.71 -20.46
N ASP A 673 23.29 12.70 -21.36
CA ASP A 673 24.20 13.82 -21.62
C ASP A 673 23.53 14.78 -22.60
N ILE A 674 23.57 16.07 -22.28
CA ILE A 674 22.95 17.17 -23.03
C ILE A 674 23.94 18.30 -23.36
N GLU A 675 25.26 18.05 -23.39
CA GLU A 675 26.26 19.02 -23.87
C GLU A 675 25.97 19.49 -25.33
N ASP A 676 25.29 18.65 -26.11
CA ASP A 676 24.62 19.03 -27.37
C ASP A 676 23.12 18.77 -27.21
N VAL A 677 22.36 19.78 -26.77
CA VAL A 677 20.91 19.71 -26.53
C VAL A 677 20.12 19.31 -27.80
N SER A 678 20.70 19.46 -28.99
CA SER A 678 20.08 19.01 -30.26
C SER A 678 20.30 17.52 -30.58
N ASN A 679 21.14 16.85 -29.80
CA ASN A 679 21.48 15.43 -29.91
C ASN A 679 21.80 14.85 -28.51
N PRO A 680 20.79 14.74 -27.60
CA PRO A 680 20.99 14.14 -26.29
C PRO A 680 21.31 12.64 -26.38
N VAL A 681 22.14 12.13 -25.47
CA VAL A 681 22.62 10.73 -25.50
C VAL A 681 22.52 10.08 -24.13
N GLU A 682 21.83 8.94 -24.02
CA GLU A 682 21.86 8.15 -22.79
C GLU A 682 23.28 7.61 -22.54
N VAL A 683 23.98 8.19 -21.55
CA VAL A 683 25.34 7.79 -21.18
C VAL A 683 25.35 6.69 -20.13
N ALA A 684 24.37 6.67 -19.23
CA ALA A 684 24.33 5.78 -18.08
C ALA A 684 22.91 5.44 -17.62
N TYR A 685 22.74 4.31 -16.90
CA TYR A 685 21.48 3.92 -16.26
C TYR A 685 21.68 2.96 -15.09
N PHE A 686 20.65 2.86 -14.25
CA PHE A 686 20.50 1.83 -13.21
C PHE A 686 19.02 1.40 -13.11
N ASP A 687 18.72 0.15 -13.47
CA ASP A 687 17.36 -0.39 -13.43
C ASP A 687 17.02 -0.87 -12.02
N THR A 688 16.03 -0.23 -11.38
CA THR A 688 15.62 -0.55 -10.00
C THR A 688 14.60 -1.69 -9.92
N ASP A 689 14.02 -2.15 -11.05
CA ASP A 689 13.11 -3.30 -11.06
C ASP A 689 13.34 -4.27 -12.22
N PRO A 690 14.53 -4.92 -12.30
CA PRO A 690 14.95 -5.79 -13.40
C PRO A 690 14.09 -7.06 -13.62
N ALA A 691 13.05 -7.26 -12.82
CA ALA A 691 12.05 -8.32 -12.99
C ALA A 691 10.95 -7.95 -13.99
N SER A 692 10.88 -6.68 -14.41
CA SER A 692 9.87 -6.13 -15.30
C SER A 692 10.48 -5.09 -16.25
N ASN A 693 9.68 -4.59 -17.19
CA ASN A 693 9.96 -3.46 -18.10
C ASN A 693 8.64 -3.08 -18.83
N ARG A 694 7.54 -2.95 -18.06
CA ARG A 694 6.16 -2.78 -18.58
C ARG A 694 5.79 -1.30 -18.73
N VAL A 695 4.77 -1.03 -19.55
CA VAL A 695 4.00 0.23 -19.50
C VAL A 695 3.04 0.14 -18.32
N SER A 696 3.49 0.54 -17.13
CA SER A 696 2.78 0.30 -15.86
C SER A 696 3.24 1.31 -14.80
N PHE A 697 2.30 1.69 -13.92
CA PHE A 697 2.52 2.55 -12.73
C PHE A 697 2.66 1.73 -11.44
N GLU A 698 2.76 0.39 -11.53
CA GLU A 698 2.71 -0.48 -10.35
C GLU A 698 4.03 -0.45 -9.54
N TYR A 699 5.19 -0.44 -10.21
CA TYR A 699 6.51 -0.63 -9.58
C TYR A 699 7.63 0.22 -10.21
N GLY A 700 8.80 0.28 -9.58
CA GLY A 700 9.99 0.97 -10.09
C GLY A 700 10.21 2.37 -9.50
N ALA A 701 11.14 3.13 -10.12
CA ALA A 701 11.57 4.42 -9.60
C ALA A 701 10.48 5.50 -9.73
N TRP A 702 10.15 6.15 -8.61
CA TRP A 702 9.28 7.32 -8.55
C TRP A 702 10.08 8.59 -8.87
N SER A 703 11.21 8.78 -8.20
CA SER A 703 12.01 10.00 -8.27
C SER A 703 13.46 9.77 -7.84
N SER A 704 14.33 10.74 -8.11
CA SER A 704 15.75 10.70 -7.78
C SER A 704 16.32 12.08 -7.47
N TYR A 705 17.26 12.17 -6.54
CA TYR A 705 17.92 13.42 -6.14
C TYR A 705 19.42 13.38 -6.49
N PRO A 706 19.87 14.10 -7.53
CA PRO A 706 21.25 14.07 -8.02
C PRO A 706 22.16 15.19 -7.48
N TYR A 707 21.68 16.03 -6.55
CA TYR A 707 22.37 17.28 -6.18
C TYR A 707 23.36 17.19 -5.00
N PHE A 708 23.60 16.00 -4.45
CA PHE A 708 24.56 15.82 -3.35
C PHE A 708 25.99 16.20 -3.76
N LYS A 709 26.75 16.76 -2.79
CA LYS A 709 28.13 17.22 -3.01
C LYS A 709 29.10 16.05 -3.09
N SER A 710 28.76 14.93 -2.46
CA SER A 710 29.55 13.69 -2.57
C SER A 710 29.46 13.01 -3.96
N GLY A 711 28.55 13.47 -4.83
CA GLY A 711 28.41 12.98 -6.20
C GLY A 711 27.56 11.71 -6.36
N ILE A 712 26.86 11.30 -5.30
CA ILE A 712 25.84 10.24 -5.35
C ILE A 712 24.52 10.75 -5.96
N VAL A 713 23.76 9.82 -6.51
CA VAL A 713 22.33 9.98 -6.79
C VAL A 713 21.58 9.05 -5.85
N VAL A 714 20.60 9.57 -5.12
CA VAL A 714 19.66 8.72 -4.37
C VAL A 714 18.38 8.55 -5.18
N VAL A 715 17.79 7.36 -5.17
CA VAL A 715 16.58 7.02 -5.94
C VAL A 715 15.57 6.34 -5.03
N SER A 716 14.31 6.80 -5.07
CA SER A 716 13.18 6.15 -4.41
C SER A 716 12.42 5.29 -5.41
N SER A 717 12.15 4.03 -5.06
CA SER A 717 11.54 3.03 -5.93
C SER A 717 10.46 2.26 -5.16
N MET A 718 9.20 2.34 -5.61
CA MET A 718 8.01 2.25 -4.74
C MET A 718 7.92 1.02 -3.84
N GLU A 719 8.17 -0.17 -4.37
CA GLU A 719 8.20 -1.43 -3.60
C GLU A 719 9.59 -1.76 -3.08
N GLN A 720 10.62 -1.35 -3.83
CA GLN A 720 11.99 -1.78 -3.60
C GLN A 720 12.59 -1.06 -2.39
N GLY A 721 12.49 0.28 -2.36
CA GLY A 721 13.00 1.13 -1.30
C GLY A 721 13.93 2.23 -1.82
N LEU A 722 14.96 2.55 -1.03
CA LEU A 722 15.95 3.60 -1.30
C LEU A 722 17.23 2.99 -1.86
N PHE A 723 17.64 3.46 -3.04
CA PHE A 723 18.95 3.16 -3.63
C PHE A 723 19.90 4.33 -3.42
N VAL A 724 21.14 4.04 -3.03
CA VAL A 724 22.26 4.99 -3.05
C VAL A 724 23.21 4.58 -4.18
N LEU A 725 23.28 5.40 -5.21
CA LEU A 725 23.95 5.08 -6.47
C LEU A 725 25.12 6.04 -6.74
N GLN A 726 26.17 5.52 -7.38
CA GLN A 726 27.30 6.33 -7.85
C GLN A 726 27.43 6.22 -9.37
N PRO A 727 27.01 7.25 -10.14
CA PRO A 727 27.43 7.38 -11.53
C PRO A 727 28.96 7.42 -11.60
N THR A 728 29.56 6.50 -12.35
CA THR A 728 31.01 6.35 -12.50
C THR A 728 31.55 6.90 -13.81
N THR A 729 30.70 7.03 -14.83
CA THR A 729 31.06 7.59 -16.14
C THR A 729 31.02 9.11 -16.19
N LEU A 730 30.33 9.78 -15.25
CA LEU A 730 30.16 11.23 -15.25
C LEU A 730 31.40 11.98 -14.70
N SER A 731 32.32 11.28 -14.03
CA SER A 731 33.48 11.86 -13.33
C SER A 731 34.68 12.19 -14.24
N ILE A 732 34.51 12.25 -15.56
CA ILE A 732 35.59 12.62 -16.50
C ILE A 732 35.82 14.13 -16.43
N THR A 733 36.63 14.54 -15.45
CA THR A 733 37.14 15.92 -15.37
C THR A 733 37.84 16.32 -16.68
N ALA A 734 37.75 17.60 -17.05
CA ALA A 734 38.08 18.12 -18.38
C ALA A 734 39.55 17.99 -18.84
N THR A 735 40.39 17.28 -18.09
CA THR A 735 41.79 16.97 -18.41
C THR A 735 42.01 15.58 -19.03
N GLU A 736 41.02 14.68 -18.98
CA GLU A 736 41.07 13.35 -19.64
C GLU A 736 39.93 13.14 -20.64
N ARG A 737 39.43 14.22 -21.25
CA ARG A 737 38.70 14.12 -22.53
C ARG A 737 39.68 13.81 -23.67
N ASP A 738 40.21 12.59 -23.65
CA ASP A 738 41.05 12.06 -24.72
C ASP A 738 40.25 12.04 -26.03
N VAL A 739 40.90 12.40 -27.14
CA VAL A 739 40.17 12.72 -28.37
C VAL A 739 39.66 11.45 -29.01
N GLN A 740 38.37 11.17 -28.84
CA GLN A 740 37.61 10.24 -29.66
C GLN A 740 37.64 10.74 -31.11
N VAL A 741 38.68 10.32 -31.84
CA VAL A 741 38.84 10.56 -33.27
C VAL A 741 37.83 9.67 -34.00
N PRO A 742 36.84 10.25 -34.72
CA PRO A 742 35.83 9.50 -35.45
C PRO A 742 36.47 8.53 -36.46
N GLU A 743 35.92 7.33 -36.64
CA GLU A 743 36.51 6.34 -37.57
C GLU A 743 36.45 6.75 -39.05
N ALA A 744 35.58 7.70 -39.42
CA ALA A 744 35.39 8.14 -40.79
C ALA A 744 34.94 9.61 -40.91
N PHE A 745 35.18 10.23 -42.07
CA PHE A 745 34.68 11.57 -42.38
C PHE A 745 33.13 11.57 -42.43
N SER A 746 32.51 12.32 -41.51
CA SER A 746 31.05 12.46 -41.37
C SER A 746 30.63 13.91 -41.64
N LEU A 747 29.41 14.12 -42.11
CA LEU A 747 28.77 15.44 -42.20
C LEU A 747 27.53 15.39 -41.32
N ARG A 748 27.48 16.19 -40.26
CA ARG A 748 26.33 16.28 -39.35
C ARG A 748 25.20 17.12 -39.94
N GLY A 749 25.53 18.05 -40.83
CA GLY A 749 24.58 18.90 -41.55
C GLY A 749 24.92 20.38 -41.37
N ASN A 750 23.89 21.23 -41.32
CA ASN A 750 24.05 22.65 -41.06
C ASN A 750 22.84 23.23 -40.31
N TYR A 751 23.11 24.18 -39.41
CA TYR A 751 22.11 24.84 -38.55
C TYR A 751 22.41 26.35 -38.40
N PRO A 752 21.40 27.24 -38.38
CA PRO A 752 19.98 26.97 -38.68
C PRO A 752 19.79 26.54 -40.14
N ASN A 753 18.65 25.91 -40.46
CA ASN A 753 18.28 25.50 -41.82
C ASN A 753 16.75 25.27 -41.92
N PRO A 754 15.95 26.19 -42.51
CA PRO A 754 16.38 27.38 -43.27
C PRO A 754 17.15 28.42 -42.45
N PHE A 755 17.90 29.28 -43.12
CA PHE A 755 18.80 30.23 -42.49
C PHE A 755 18.68 31.65 -43.05
N ASN A 756 18.99 32.66 -42.23
CA ASN A 756 19.01 34.08 -42.61
C ASN A 756 19.95 34.89 -41.69
N PRO A 757 21.02 35.53 -42.20
CA PRO A 757 21.69 35.30 -43.47
C PRO A 757 22.73 34.17 -43.39
N SER A 758 23.01 33.60 -42.20
CA SER A 758 24.13 32.68 -41.94
C SER A 758 23.73 31.32 -41.38
N THR A 759 24.52 30.28 -41.69
CA THR A 759 24.36 28.90 -41.20
C THR A 759 25.74 28.29 -40.92
N ARG A 760 25.84 27.49 -39.85
CA ARG A 760 27.05 26.74 -39.47
C ARG A 760 26.97 25.33 -40.03
N ILE A 761 27.95 24.91 -40.82
CA ILE A 761 28.06 23.54 -41.35
C ILE A 761 28.99 22.74 -40.44
N THR A 762 28.52 21.61 -39.89
CA THR A 762 29.23 20.82 -38.87
C THR A 762 29.56 19.41 -39.36
N PHE A 763 30.76 18.92 -39.07
CA PHE A 763 31.34 17.69 -39.62
C PHE A 763 32.39 17.05 -38.69
N ASP A 764 32.73 15.80 -38.94
CA ASP A 764 33.62 14.98 -38.11
C ASP A 764 34.84 14.50 -38.91
N LEU A 765 36.06 14.61 -38.36
CA LEU A 765 37.30 14.27 -39.07
C LEU A 765 38.10 13.11 -38.44
N PRO A 766 38.42 12.04 -39.20
CA PRO A 766 39.25 10.92 -38.73
C PRO A 766 40.75 11.23 -38.73
N ALA A 767 41.16 12.28 -39.42
CA ALA A 767 42.54 12.76 -39.52
C ALA A 767 42.53 14.27 -39.74
N SER A 768 43.65 14.93 -39.47
CA SER A 768 43.82 16.35 -39.83
C SER A 768 43.69 16.52 -41.34
N ALA A 769 42.89 17.50 -41.77
CA ALA A 769 42.46 17.64 -43.16
C ALA A 769 42.43 19.09 -43.63
N GLU A 770 42.74 19.29 -44.92
CA GLU A 770 42.36 20.52 -45.62
C GLU A 770 40.91 20.38 -46.10
N VAL A 771 40.02 21.21 -45.58
CA VAL A 771 38.58 21.14 -45.85
C VAL A 771 38.13 22.34 -46.68
N THR A 772 37.45 22.06 -47.79
CA THR A 772 36.92 23.07 -48.73
C THR A 772 35.40 22.97 -48.80
N LEU A 773 34.71 24.10 -48.70
CA LEU A 773 33.26 24.20 -48.88
C LEU A 773 32.92 24.80 -50.26
N LEU A 774 32.15 24.05 -51.06
CA LEU A 774 31.66 24.43 -52.38
C LEU A 774 30.13 24.46 -52.37
N VAL A 775 29.50 25.53 -52.82
CA VAL A 775 28.04 25.73 -52.80
C VAL A 775 27.50 25.92 -54.21
N PHE A 776 26.46 25.17 -54.54
CA PHE A 776 25.85 25.04 -55.86
C PHE A 776 24.36 25.37 -55.81
N ASP A 777 23.81 25.89 -56.90
CA ASP A 777 22.34 25.98 -57.07
C ASP A 777 21.72 24.61 -57.38
N VAL A 778 20.38 24.54 -57.41
CA VAL A 778 19.64 23.31 -57.76
C VAL A 778 19.82 22.87 -59.22
N GLN A 779 20.44 23.69 -60.08
CA GLN A 779 20.87 23.30 -61.42
C GLN A 779 22.31 22.77 -61.45
N GLY A 780 22.98 22.65 -60.30
CA GLY A 780 24.33 22.13 -60.16
C GLY A 780 25.44 23.11 -60.55
N ARG A 781 25.14 24.41 -60.71
CA ARG A 781 26.14 25.44 -61.02
C ARG A 781 26.76 25.95 -59.72
N LEU A 782 28.09 26.05 -59.66
CA LEU A 782 28.80 26.61 -58.51
C LEU A 782 28.44 28.10 -58.35
N VAL A 783 27.88 28.47 -57.20
CA VAL A 783 27.50 29.87 -56.86
C VAL A 783 28.44 30.50 -55.84
N MET A 784 29.08 29.70 -54.98
CA MET A 784 30.09 30.18 -54.03
C MET A 784 31.10 29.07 -53.72
N ALA A 785 32.34 29.46 -53.45
CA ALA A 785 33.37 28.60 -52.88
C ALA A 785 34.08 29.37 -51.77
N LEU A 786 34.26 28.76 -50.60
CA LEU A 786 35.04 29.36 -49.52
C LEU A 786 36.51 28.94 -49.67
N PRO A 787 37.46 29.75 -49.16
CA PRO A 787 38.86 29.32 -49.04
C PRO A 787 38.97 28.02 -48.25
N SER A 788 39.89 27.16 -48.66
CA SER A 788 40.25 25.96 -47.90
C SER A 788 40.73 26.32 -46.49
N GLN A 789 40.35 25.51 -45.50
CA GLN A 789 40.71 25.69 -44.10
C GLN A 789 41.32 24.41 -43.55
N GLN A 790 42.35 24.54 -42.71
CA GLN A 790 43.02 23.42 -42.06
C GLN A 790 42.34 23.09 -40.73
N PHE A 791 41.96 21.84 -40.54
CA PHE A 791 41.35 21.34 -39.31
C PHE A 791 42.13 20.15 -38.77
N GLY A 792 42.28 20.06 -37.45
CA GLY A 792 42.76 18.85 -36.79
C GLY A 792 41.70 17.74 -36.77
N ALA A 793 42.12 16.52 -36.41
CA ALA A 793 41.21 15.39 -36.20
C ALA A 793 40.19 15.63 -35.06
N GLY A 794 39.19 14.75 -34.97
CA GLY A 794 38.13 14.77 -33.96
C GLY A 794 36.76 15.21 -34.50
N ALA A 795 35.73 15.05 -33.66
CA ALA A 795 34.34 15.42 -33.97
C ALA A 795 34.08 16.94 -34.01
N GLN A 796 32.86 17.31 -34.41
CA GLN A 796 32.23 18.64 -34.30
C GLN A 796 33.08 19.80 -34.82
N LYS A 797 33.81 19.60 -35.93
CA LYS A 797 34.44 20.70 -36.67
C LYS A 797 33.37 21.49 -37.41
N SER A 798 33.57 22.79 -37.58
CA SER A 798 32.56 23.66 -38.18
C SER A 798 33.14 24.68 -39.17
N ILE A 799 32.32 25.06 -40.15
CA ILE A 799 32.55 26.18 -41.06
C ILE A 799 31.31 27.09 -41.01
N GLU A 800 31.54 28.36 -40.69
CA GLU A 800 30.51 29.40 -40.82
C GLU A 800 30.28 29.77 -42.29
N PHE A 801 29.03 29.82 -42.72
CA PHE A 801 28.62 30.19 -44.06
C PHE A 801 27.66 31.39 -44.04
N SER A 802 27.92 32.41 -44.87
CA SER A 802 27.02 33.56 -45.04
C SER A 802 26.43 33.62 -46.45
N GLY A 803 25.09 33.57 -46.50
CA GLY A 803 24.25 33.73 -47.68
C GLY A 803 23.98 35.18 -48.07
N GLU A 804 24.62 36.18 -47.43
CA GLU A 804 24.43 37.62 -47.73
C GLU A 804 24.52 37.98 -49.22
N ARG A 805 25.27 37.21 -50.02
CA ARG A 805 25.49 37.42 -51.46
C ARG A 805 24.67 36.48 -52.36
N LEU A 806 23.80 35.66 -51.78
CA LEU A 806 22.92 34.71 -52.48
C LEU A 806 21.46 35.17 -52.40
N ALA A 807 20.63 34.71 -53.35
CA ALA A 807 19.19 34.95 -53.35
C ALA A 807 18.48 33.91 -52.47
N SER A 808 17.27 34.21 -52.00
CA SER A 808 16.46 33.23 -51.25
C SER A 808 16.18 32.00 -52.12
N GLY A 809 16.32 30.81 -51.54
CA GLY A 809 16.20 29.53 -52.22
C GLY A 809 17.09 28.43 -51.65
N THR A 810 16.94 27.23 -52.19
CA THR A 810 17.69 26.03 -51.79
C THR A 810 19.00 25.91 -52.56
N TYR A 811 20.07 25.53 -51.86
CA TYR A 811 21.42 25.33 -52.37
C TYR A 811 21.95 23.96 -51.93
N VAL A 812 22.65 23.28 -52.83
CA VAL A 812 23.37 22.03 -52.53
C VAL A 812 24.81 22.39 -52.23
N TYR A 813 25.37 21.94 -51.12
CA TYR A 813 26.79 22.13 -50.82
C TYR A 813 27.56 20.81 -50.82
N ARG A 814 28.86 20.90 -51.09
CA ARG A 814 29.82 19.81 -50.99
C ARG A 814 30.93 20.24 -50.03
N LEU A 815 31.18 19.38 -49.06
CA LEU A 815 32.31 19.48 -48.16
C LEU A 815 33.35 18.45 -48.61
N MET A 816 34.52 18.92 -49.00
CA MET A 816 35.62 18.10 -49.50
C MET A 816 36.77 18.16 -48.50
N ALA A 817 37.14 17.02 -47.93
CA ALA A 817 38.26 16.87 -47.02
C ALA A 817 39.42 16.17 -47.74
N VAL A 818 40.60 16.76 -47.70
CA VAL A 818 41.86 16.19 -48.22
C VAL A 818 42.70 15.73 -47.03
N MET A 819 42.91 14.42 -46.91
CA MET A 819 43.57 13.76 -45.78
C MET A 819 44.79 12.99 -46.31
N GLU A 820 45.97 13.61 -46.21
CA GLU A 820 47.27 13.20 -46.78
C GLU A 820 47.27 12.87 -48.28
N HIS A 821 46.63 11.77 -48.67
CA HIS A 821 46.59 11.21 -50.02
C HIS A 821 45.16 10.81 -50.47
N GLU A 822 44.16 10.86 -49.59
CA GLU A 822 42.75 10.60 -49.93
C GLU A 822 41.94 11.91 -49.99
N VAL A 823 40.98 11.96 -50.93
CA VAL A 823 40.00 13.06 -51.05
C VAL A 823 38.60 12.49 -50.84
N THR A 824 38.03 12.74 -49.66
CA THR A 824 36.69 12.26 -49.31
C THR A 824 35.69 13.41 -49.39
N VAL A 825 34.50 13.15 -49.94
CA VAL A 825 33.45 14.17 -50.14
C VAL A 825 32.17 13.78 -49.41
N ARG A 826 31.53 14.78 -48.81
CA ARG A 826 30.14 14.74 -48.32
C ARG A 826 29.35 15.85 -48.97
N ALA A 827 28.03 15.72 -49.03
CA ALA A 827 27.14 16.72 -49.60
C ALA A 827 25.91 16.90 -48.72
N GLY A 828 25.42 18.14 -48.64
CA GLY A 828 24.23 18.52 -47.87
C GLY A 828 23.41 19.57 -48.62
N VAL A 829 22.28 19.96 -48.01
CA VAL A 829 21.32 20.90 -48.60
C VAL A 829 21.00 21.98 -47.58
N MET A 830 21.16 23.25 -47.97
CA MET A 830 20.84 24.43 -47.15
C MET A 830 19.78 25.28 -47.85
N THR A 831 18.88 25.92 -47.10
CA THR A 831 17.86 26.82 -47.68
C THR A 831 17.96 28.22 -47.09
N LEU A 832 18.32 29.20 -47.92
CA LEU A 832 18.36 30.61 -47.55
C LEU A 832 16.95 31.21 -47.65
N VAL A 833 16.46 31.81 -46.58
CA VAL A 833 15.25 32.63 -46.56
C VAL A 833 15.67 34.08 -46.25
N ARG A 834 14.95 35.05 -46.81
CA ARG A 834 15.13 36.49 -46.57
C ARG A 834 13.76 37.13 -46.45
#